data_AF-A0AAF6B3H2-F1
#
_entry.id   AF-A0AAF6B3H2-F1
#
_cell.length_a   1.000
_cell.length_b   1.000
_cell.length_c   1.000
_cell.angle_alpha   90.00
_cell.angle_beta   90.00
_cell.angle_gamma   90.00
#
_symmetry.space_group_name_H-M   'P 1'
#
loop_
_entity.id
_entity.type
_entity.pdbx_description
1 polymer ?
#
loop_
_entity_poly.entity_id
_entity_poly.type
_entity_poly.pdbx_seq_one_letter_code
_entity_poly.pdbx_strand_id
1 'polypeptide(L)'
;MALKPLTRLPLLVGLTMYCSPFFIYRPQLKFMMSALNLSISLRAARESVAENLNSCHLRGSTSVAIASSSSKFQFSSRRGLFSSVACSVSETSSAEVPSKIDDPKTPRKIRKRATKSKAAAGDGTDKSIPLKEPGKDIEIWSGVKEWVVFSDLHVSRRTLDSCLQTLKAVHAEASSRDAGIIFLGDFWHARGALPVELLNVVVTELAKWSRPAIFIPGNHDQVNMGGQMHALMVLGAVNPLIRVFDEPAEFLGALWLPFRRDHNVIDAALKQHKNVKAIFAHLDVVGAFMNEACQAKEGVEPSIFPENVPVFTGHYHKPHVVDNSQIEYVGSPYQVSASESGQTKRFLLLNSSWEKIASIPIDIGGRHFVISQTEDTDLENMEHIRSGDRLRLLLSSTVLDDNIKLKLDKLQSRGVQIDLVFPTLSAKPRIEEAENLNAFGLFSLYAERVGMSTGAISKGADVLQRMDLPAKLIQRTKVQLILENVDIQGFGPFLEPVKYPLSQRGIRVVCGRNMDSVGADSNGAGKSTLVMAPLWALSGSTDPRPDSMRGLSASDVVHEKAKSARVSVQGTISGIPFTVERIAGRKPSLKFSYHGEDCTGQDMKLTQAKIDEIIDTSMLQRIAFHGQYGIGGLLEASDKDFKDELSRVIAMDLWVAAKKKSLQELRNKQTEVEFLEGALTQLQQQKFEIEKKVQESKIRLEQWETSWYHRCGILEQEAEVAAEDLNRLVMSCQTRYQQFIEATSSLESIVSRLERFISGLDNVGGPDRYEVTETVNKRREMLLTKVAELSVEVRTCESLLNKKKHRLHEYARNVSSLQICDRCLQPVDSSHSTQTIFQLEEEVAQSEEAYTQLMNERMLTERELQVVSNTIKQEMQRHEEAFRDQRKRSIELREDVNRMHRCLTVAYSVSKSVAQLLGDTQTLSRSVSNGDIEESTGDSEQEIAFLISILGVKDQDVRNKSNQLELDTQEGRRLSTKVEQLHQTLRGLKSTSNPFTAEYAALGDLLASLDSNLREKESSYREALEQTGWLKELDNAFSHTGVQSYVLEAALAELQERTARHLDILSGGSLGLLLRPTKETKRSKASVEAIDRIALVRLSTGETEQRSLRQLSGGERRRLALAVALGYAEFAAQRSGVHCDLLVLDEVLQHLDSEGKARVVAVLKGLPQRTILLVSQTHGDVADAFDLVDVVLKENDTARIESFD
;
A
#
# COMPACT_ATOMS: atom_id res chain seq x y z
N MET A 1 -53.32 -20.16 -5.85
CA MET A 1 -54.65 -20.24 -6.50
C MET A 1 -54.97 -18.84 -7.02
N ALA A 2 -55.58 -18.60 -8.19
CA ALA A 2 -55.93 -19.43 -9.36
C ALA A 2 -56.00 -18.45 -10.57
N LEU A 3 -55.29 -18.66 -11.70
CA LEU A 3 -55.61 -19.51 -12.87
C LEU A 3 -56.78 -19.06 -13.77
N LYS A 4 -56.42 -18.55 -14.97
CA LYS A 4 -57.06 -18.75 -16.31
C LYS A 4 -58.45 -18.12 -16.58
N PRO A 5 -58.93 -18.13 -17.86
CA PRO A 5 -58.24 -18.39 -19.15
C PRO A 5 -58.18 -17.07 -19.98
N LEU A 6 -58.21 -16.89 -21.32
CA LEU A 6 -58.03 -17.56 -22.65
C LEU A 6 -57.38 -16.43 -23.55
N THR A 7 -56.86 -16.48 -24.79
CA THR A 7 -56.70 -17.38 -25.98
C THR A 7 -55.49 -16.79 -26.80
N ARG A 8 -54.97 -17.24 -27.97
CA ARG A 8 -55.17 -18.39 -28.90
C ARG A 8 -53.79 -18.84 -29.48
N LEU A 9 -53.63 -18.90 -30.81
CA LEU A 9 -52.52 -19.42 -31.66
C LEU A 9 -52.86 -19.07 -33.14
N PRO A 10 -52.02 -19.25 -34.22
CA PRO A 10 -50.61 -19.75 -34.32
C PRO A 10 -49.66 -19.01 -35.35
N LEU A 11 -48.48 -19.60 -35.63
CA LEU A 11 -47.64 -19.62 -36.88
C LEU A 11 -46.36 -18.74 -37.08
N LEU A 12 -45.28 -19.45 -37.49
CA LEU A 12 -44.12 -19.16 -38.39
C LEU A 12 -43.02 -18.07 -38.13
N VAL A 13 -41.74 -18.52 -38.31
CA VAL A 13 -40.52 -17.82 -38.85
C VAL A 13 -39.96 -16.60 -38.08
N GLY A 14 -38.66 -16.30 -38.01
CA GLY A 14 -37.44 -17.05 -38.41
C GLY A 14 -36.29 -16.15 -38.96
N LEU A 15 -35.06 -16.32 -38.44
CA LEU A 15 -33.75 -15.75 -38.88
C LEU A 15 -33.51 -14.22 -38.79
N THR A 16 -32.46 -13.82 -38.03
CA THR A 16 -31.36 -12.91 -38.46
C THR A 16 -30.32 -12.68 -37.34
N MET A 17 -29.02 -12.64 -37.68
CA MET A 17 -27.91 -12.15 -36.83
C MET A 17 -26.65 -11.92 -37.70
N TYR A 18 -26.01 -10.75 -37.60
CA TYR A 18 -24.55 -10.52 -37.68
C TYR A 18 -24.19 -9.03 -37.67
N CYS A 19 -23.13 -8.64 -36.92
CA CYS A 19 -22.22 -7.53 -37.26
C CYS A 19 -20.91 -7.59 -36.42
N SER A 20 -19.86 -6.92 -36.91
CA SER A 20 -18.53 -6.75 -36.29
C SER A 20 -18.32 -5.23 -35.95
N PRO A 21 -17.13 -4.57 -35.77
CA PRO A 21 -15.74 -4.94 -36.14
C PRO A 21 -14.51 -4.49 -35.26
N PHE A 22 -13.35 -5.12 -35.55
CA PHE A 22 -11.93 -4.63 -35.65
C PHE A 22 -11.01 -4.00 -34.54
N PHE A 23 -9.78 -4.58 -34.48
CA PHE A 23 -8.37 -4.02 -34.44
C PHE A 23 -7.56 -3.59 -33.17
N ILE A 24 -6.36 -4.22 -33.01
CA ILE A 24 -4.93 -3.72 -32.81
C ILE A 24 -4.56 -2.61 -31.77
N TYR A 25 -3.31 -2.38 -31.28
CA TYR A 25 -2.13 -3.17 -30.79
C TYR A 25 -0.93 -2.20 -30.45
N ARG A 26 -0.11 -2.45 -29.39
CA ARG A 26 1.26 -1.86 -29.12
C ARG A 26 1.93 -2.65 -27.96
N PRO A 27 3.28 -2.74 -27.87
CA PRO A 27 4.03 -1.95 -26.86
C PRO A 27 5.51 -1.63 -27.24
N GLN A 28 6.36 -1.23 -26.26
CA GLN A 28 7.75 -0.70 -26.31
C GLN A 28 8.50 -1.07 -24.98
N LEU A 29 9.82 -0.90 -24.72
CA LEU A 29 11.00 -0.36 -25.44
C LEU A 29 12.26 -1.27 -25.12
N LYS A 30 13.47 -0.96 -24.59
CA LYS A 30 14.23 0.28 -24.22
C LYS A 30 15.78 0.04 -24.10
N PHE A 31 16.58 0.63 -25.01
CA PHE A 31 17.90 1.30 -24.80
C PHE A 31 19.22 0.60 -24.36
N MET A 32 20.33 0.80 -25.12
CA MET A 32 21.47 1.70 -24.73
C MET A 32 22.61 1.92 -25.79
N MET A 33 22.86 3.21 -26.10
CA MET A 33 24.14 3.95 -26.37
C MET A 33 25.17 3.74 -27.53
N SER A 34 25.72 4.92 -27.93
CA SER A 34 27.03 5.27 -28.59
C SER A 34 27.18 5.19 -30.13
N ALA A 35 28.00 6.00 -30.85
CA ALA A 35 28.49 7.40 -30.68
C ALA A 35 29.25 7.92 -31.96
N LEU A 36 29.49 9.26 -32.08
CA LEU A 36 30.48 9.97 -32.96
C LEU A 36 30.22 10.05 -34.51
N ASN A 37 30.61 11.08 -35.30
CA ASN A 37 30.92 12.53 -35.09
C ASN A 37 31.06 13.31 -36.45
N LEU A 38 31.33 14.65 -36.41
CA LEU A 38 31.65 15.63 -37.51
C LEU A 38 30.45 16.17 -38.37
N SER A 39 30.43 17.43 -38.88
CA SER A 39 31.27 18.63 -38.64
C SER A 39 30.73 19.99 -39.21
N ILE A 40 30.78 21.06 -38.39
CA ILE A 40 31.32 22.43 -38.68
C ILE A 40 30.57 23.46 -39.61
N SER A 41 30.36 24.69 -39.04
CA SER A 41 30.27 26.04 -39.70
C SER A 41 29.02 26.45 -40.53
N LEU A 42 28.66 27.75 -40.73
CA LEU A 42 29.00 29.05 -40.09
C LEU A 42 28.00 30.16 -40.53
N ARG A 43 27.83 31.22 -39.69
CA ARG A 43 27.34 32.60 -40.03
C ARG A 43 25.86 32.75 -40.50
N ALA A 44 25.25 33.96 -40.47
CA ALA A 44 25.34 35.14 -39.59
C ALA A 44 24.27 36.19 -39.99
N ALA A 45 23.96 37.15 -39.10
CA ALA A 45 23.26 38.42 -39.37
C ALA A 45 21.74 38.30 -39.72
N ARG A 46 20.88 39.32 -39.48
CA ARG A 46 21.07 40.63 -38.84
C ARG A 46 19.76 41.19 -38.25
N GLU A 47 19.91 42.22 -37.40
CA GLU A 47 19.04 43.39 -37.13
C GLU A 47 17.78 43.59 -38.02
N SER A 48 16.64 44.20 -37.63
CA SER A 48 15.98 44.67 -36.38
C SER A 48 14.85 45.68 -36.80
N VAL A 49 14.26 46.43 -35.85
CA VAL A 49 13.57 47.76 -35.98
C VAL A 49 12.05 47.82 -35.67
N ALA A 50 11.70 48.70 -34.72
CA ALA A 50 10.42 49.37 -34.39
C ALA A 50 9.16 48.51 -34.12
N GLU A 51 8.34 48.70 -33.09
CA GLU A 51 7.86 49.87 -32.30
C GLU A 51 6.88 50.84 -33.01
N ASN A 52 5.63 50.88 -32.52
CA ASN A 52 4.85 52.07 -32.13
C ASN A 52 3.44 51.63 -31.64
N LEU A 53 3.06 51.91 -30.39
CA LEU A 53 2.21 53.05 -29.96
C LEU A 53 0.84 53.11 -30.66
N ASN A 54 -0.31 52.99 -29.97
CA ASN A 54 -0.77 53.97 -28.97
C ASN A 54 -1.95 53.50 -28.08
N SER A 55 -2.26 54.31 -27.06
CA SER A 55 -3.35 54.12 -26.08
C SER A 55 -4.63 54.92 -26.38
N CYS A 56 -5.78 54.53 -25.79
CA CYS A 56 -6.79 55.52 -25.36
C CYS A 56 -7.67 55.04 -24.18
N HIS A 57 -8.32 55.99 -23.50
CA HIS A 57 -9.22 55.79 -22.34
C HIS A 57 -10.68 56.08 -22.71
N LEU A 58 -11.64 55.59 -21.90
CA LEU A 58 -12.82 56.38 -21.48
C LEU A 58 -13.59 55.72 -20.30
N ARG A 59 -14.37 56.53 -19.58
CA ARG A 59 -15.35 56.13 -18.54
C ARG A 59 -16.75 56.66 -18.93
N GLY A 60 -17.82 56.07 -18.41
CA GLY A 60 -19.20 56.61 -18.50
C GLY A 60 -20.17 55.90 -17.55
N SER A 61 -21.22 56.58 -17.07
CA SER A 61 -22.15 56.05 -16.05
C SER A 61 -23.49 56.81 -15.91
N THR A 62 -24.62 56.19 -16.31
CA THR A 62 -26.04 56.67 -16.20
C THR A 62 -27.04 55.52 -16.49
N SER A 63 -28.36 55.54 -16.21
CA SER A 63 -29.13 56.10 -15.05
C SER A 63 -30.65 55.76 -15.11
N VAL A 64 -31.23 55.26 -13.99
CA VAL A 64 -32.60 55.60 -13.45
C VAL A 64 -33.91 55.15 -14.17
N ALA A 65 -34.79 54.43 -13.40
CA ALA A 65 -36.29 54.40 -13.45
C ALA A 65 -37.04 53.70 -14.65
N ILE A 66 -38.31 53.21 -14.59
CA ILE A 66 -39.36 53.00 -13.53
C ILE A 66 -40.44 51.95 -13.96
N ALA A 67 -41.34 51.54 -13.05
CA ALA A 67 -42.66 50.83 -13.25
C ALA A 67 -42.65 49.29 -13.50
N SER A 68 -43.64 48.48 -13.07
CA SER A 68 -44.90 48.68 -12.29
C SER A 68 -45.46 47.41 -11.59
N SER A 69 -46.17 47.57 -10.46
CA SER A 69 -47.26 46.71 -9.87
C SER A 69 -47.00 45.21 -9.51
N SER A 70 -47.59 44.61 -8.46
CA SER A 70 -48.44 45.10 -7.34
C SER A 70 -48.65 44.07 -6.20
N SER A 71 -48.97 44.57 -4.97
CA SER A 71 -49.73 43.94 -3.85
C SER A 71 -49.16 42.70 -3.10
N LYS A 72 -48.79 42.81 -1.80
CA LYS A 72 -49.58 42.58 -0.53
C LYS A 72 -49.50 41.11 -0.03
N PHE A 73 -49.50 40.75 1.27
CA PHE A 73 -49.53 41.47 2.58
C PHE A 73 -48.74 40.66 3.66
N GLN A 74 -48.48 41.23 4.85
CA GLN A 74 -47.84 40.57 6.01
C GLN A 74 -48.82 40.07 7.11
N PHE A 75 -48.27 39.42 8.16
CA PHE A 75 -48.89 38.96 9.44
C PHE A 75 -49.74 37.68 9.34
N SER A 76 -50.00 36.91 10.41
CA SER A 76 -49.85 37.18 11.86
C SER A 76 -49.33 35.98 12.70
N SER A 77 -49.72 35.90 13.99
CA SER A 77 -49.14 35.04 15.03
C SER A 77 -50.18 34.47 16.00
N ARG A 78 -49.87 33.35 16.67
CA ARG A 78 -50.29 32.87 18.02
C ARG A 78 -50.94 31.48 18.12
N ARG A 79 -50.57 30.84 19.24
CA ARG A 79 -51.18 29.73 20.01
C ARG A 79 -52.64 29.35 19.74
N GLY A 80 -52.91 28.05 19.78
CA GLY A 80 -54.21 27.44 20.12
C GLY A 80 -54.01 26.04 20.73
N LEU A 81 -54.85 25.67 21.71
CA LEU A 81 -54.92 24.33 22.33
C LEU A 81 -56.32 23.76 22.10
N PHE A 82 -56.46 22.43 21.95
CA PHE A 82 -57.33 21.52 22.72
C PHE A 82 -57.68 20.22 21.95
N SER A 83 -57.48 19.07 22.63
CA SER A 83 -58.31 17.82 22.68
C SER A 83 -58.87 17.16 21.38
N SER A 84 -59.33 15.90 21.33
CA SER A 84 -59.71 14.88 22.34
C SER A 84 -59.74 13.44 21.72
N VAL A 85 -60.08 12.42 22.55
CA VAL A 85 -60.59 11.06 22.19
C VAL A 85 -59.53 9.98 21.80
N ALA A 86 -59.62 8.69 22.19
CA ALA A 86 -60.10 7.98 23.41
C ALA A 86 -59.75 6.46 23.33
N CYS A 87 -59.92 5.72 24.46
CA CYS A 87 -59.98 4.25 24.61
C CYS A 87 -58.67 3.44 24.35
N SER A 88 -58.09 2.69 25.30
CA SER A 88 -58.56 1.57 26.18
C SER A 88 -58.44 0.19 25.50
N VAL A 89 -58.31 -0.97 26.15
CA VAL A 89 -58.38 -1.43 27.57
C VAL A 89 -57.06 -2.21 27.85
N SER A 90 -56.48 -2.47 29.03
CA SER A 90 -56.94 -2.67 30.43
C SER A 90 -56.02 -1.90 31.43
N GLU A 91 -56.00 -1.94 32.79
CA GLU A 91 -56.25 -2.94 33.86
C GLU A 91 -55.18 -4.07 33.96
N THR A 92 -54.80 -4.63 35.11
CA THR A 92 -54.97 -4.35 36.56
C THR A 92 -53.65 -4.82 37.26
N SER A 93 -53.33 -4.61 38.55
CA SER A 93 -54.05 -4.24 39.78
C SER A 93 -53.15 -3.39 40.72
N SER A 94 -53.48 -3.28 42.01
CA SER A 94 -52.70 -2.57 43.05
C SER A 94 -52.77 -3.29 44.41
N ALA A 95 -51.86 -2.94 45.33
CA ALA A 95 -51.96 -3.23 46.76
C ALA A 95 -51.28 -2.11 47.56
N GLU A 96 -51.88 -1.67 48.67
CA GLU A 96 -51.53 -0.43 49.37
C GLU A 96 -51.03 -0.66 50.81
N VAL A 97 -50.13 0.23 51.27
CA VAL A 97 -50.21 1.06 52.49
C VAL A 97 -50.90 0.41 53.72
N PRO A 98 -50.21 0.26 54.88
CA PRO A 98 -50.16 1.40 55.81
C PRO A 98 -48.86 1.58 56.61
N SER A 99 -48.90 2.56 57.52
CA SER A 99 -47.76 3.08 58.30
C SER A 99 -48.03 3.02 59.81
N LYS A 100 -46.96 3.22 60.60
CA LYS A 100 -46.90 3.34 62.08
C LYS A 100 -47.13 2.05 62.89
N ILE A 101 -46.28 1.89 63.91
CA ILE A 101 -46.53 1.34 65.25
C ILE A 101 -45.46 1.94 66.18
N ASP A 102 -45.73 2.01 67.49
CA ASP A 102 -45.16 3.01 68.40
C ASP A 102 -43.86 2.67 69.17
N ASP A 103 -43.28 3.72 69.75
CA ASP A 103 -42.22 3.72 70.78
C ASP A 103 -42.68 3.09 72.11
N PRO A 104 -41.83 2.31 72.78
CA PRO A 104 -41.79 2.41 74.25
C PRO A 104 -40.38 2.56 74.85
N LYS A 105 -40.16 3.72 75.48
CA LYS A 105 -39.22 3.97 76.61
C LYS A 105 -39.39 2.86 77.67
N THR A 106 -38.39 2.45 78.46
CA THR A 106 -37.63 3.25 79.44
C THR A 106 -36.33 2.50 79.91
N PRO A 107 -35.45 3.05 80.78
CA PRO A 107 -34.00 2.75 80.72
C PRO A 107 -33.40 1.95 81.90
N ARG A 108 -32.13 1.52 81.79
CA ARG A 108 -31.26 1.33 82.97
C ARG A 108 -29.77 1.66 82.74
N LYS A 109 -29.27 2.48 83.67
CA LYS A 109 -27.92 3.08 83.83
C LYS A 109 -26.77 2.05 83.79
N ILE A 110 -25.67 2.41 83.12
CA ILE A 110 -24.30 2.07 83.57
C ILE A 110 -23.51 3.38 83.73
N ARG A 111 -22.64 3.46 84.76
CA ARG A 111 -21.96 4.69 85.18
C ARG A 111 -20.70 4.95 84.34
N LYS A 112 -20.56 6.16 83.77
CA LYS A 112 -19.23 6.72 83.49
C LYS A 112 -18.50 6.94 84.82
N ARG A 113 -17.28 6.41 84.97
CA ARG A 113 -16.38 6.72 86.09
C ARG A 113 -15.18 7.47 85.53
N ALA A 114 -15.18 8.79 85.67
CA ALA A 114 -14.08 9.63 85.20
C ALA A 114 -12.92 9.61 86.21
N THR A 115 -11.69 9.51 85.71
CA THR A 115 -10.47 9.88 86.42
C THR A 115 -9.67 10.84 85.53
N LYS A 116 -9.05 11.86 86.13
CA LYS A 116 -8.32 12.91 85.43
C LYS A 116 -6.82 12.77 85.70
N SER A 117 -6.02 12.80 84.64
CA SER A 117 -4.61 13.21 84.64
C SER A 117 -4.36 13.91 83.30
N LYS A 118 -4.50 15.24 83.22
CA LYS A 118 -3.38 16.17 83.46
C LYS A 118 -2.07 15.64 82.90
N ALA A 119 -1.78 16.00 81.66
CA ALA A 119 -0.40 16.08 81.18
C ALA A 119 0.32 17.22 81.93
N ALA A 120 1.63 17.06 82.12
CA ALA A 120 2.55 18.10 82.52
C ALA A 120 3.77 18.02 81.58
N ALA A 121 4.29 19.16 81.14
CA ALA A 121 5.52 19.19 80.36
C ALA A 121 6.72 18.81 81.26
N GLY A 122 7.68 18.09 80.69
CA GLY A 122 8.90 17.65 81.36
C GLY A 122 10.07 17.68 80.37
N ASP A 123 11.19 18.22 80.84
CA ASP A 123 12.35 18.64 80.05
C ASP A 123 13.11 17.49 79.35
N GLY A 124 13.95 17.84 78.39
CA GLY A 124 14.80 16.91 77.65
C GLY A 124 15.93 16.33 78.52
N THR A 125 15.98 15.00 78.60
CA THR A 125 17.16 14.25 79.06
C THR A 125 17.28 12.96 78.26
N ASP A 126 18.53 12.51 78.08
CA ASP A 126 18.88 11.25 77.45
C ASP A 126 18.15 10.06 78.10
N LYS A 127 17.70 9.11 77.28
CA LYS A 127 16.95 7.92 77.70
C LYS A 127 17.40 6.70 76.91
N SER A 128 18.54 6.14 77.34
CA SER A 128 18.85 4.72 77.17
C SER A 128 17.62 3.86 77.47
N ILE A 129 17.27 2.95 76.55
CA ILE A 129 16.19 1.98 76.77
C ILE A 129 16.60 1.07 77.95
N PRO A 130 15.77 0.95 79.01
CA PRO A 130 16.12 0.11 80.15
C PRO A 130 15.98 -1.37 79.78
N LEU A 131 17.10 -2.06 79.64
CA LEU A 131 17.16 -3.51 79.42
C LEU A 131 16.43 -4.26 80.55
N LYS A 132 15.62 -5.27 80.19
CA LYS A 132 15.14 -6.28 81.16
C LYS A 132 16.33 -7.15 81.56
N GLU A 133 16.75 -7.11 82.82
CA GLU A 133 17.64 -8.15 83.35
C GLU A 133 16.94 -9.52 83.31
N PRO A 134 17.62 -10.59 82.88
CA PRO A 134 17.10 -11.95 82.96
C PRO A 134 16.67 -12.37 84.37
N GLY A 135 15.47 -12.99 84.47
CA GLY A 135 15.11 -13.81 85.63
C GLY A 135 16.12 -14.94 85.87
N LYS A 136 16.19 -15.42 87.11
CA LYS A 136 17.31 -16.21 87.67
C LYS A 136 17.62 -17.55 87.00
N ASP A 137 16.77 -18.04 86.10
CA ASP A 137 16.84 -19.39 85.52
C ASP A 137 17.83 -19.50 84.35
N ILE A 138 19.08 -19.06 84.53
CA ILE A 138 20.14 -19.21 83.52
C ILE A 138 20.62 -20.67 83.40
N GLU A 139 20.58 -21.43 84.51
CA GLU A 139 21.21 -22.75 84.62
C GLU A 139 20.75 -23.72 83.52
N ILE A 140 19.45 -23.77 83.24
CA ILE A 140 18.80 -24.67 82.26
C ILE A 140 19.40 -24.52 80.84
N TRP A 141 19.58 -23.29 80.36
CA TRP A 141 20.14 -23.05 79.03
C TRP A 141 21.68 -23.05 79.04
N SER A 142 22.32 -22.77 80.18
CA SER A 142 23.79 -22.76 80.30
C SER A 142 24.44 -24.15 80.28
N GLY A 143 23.71 -25.20 80.63
CA GLY A 143 24.20 -26.59 80.57
C GLY A 143 24.24 -27.21 79.18
N VAL A 144 23.67 -26.54 78.17
CA VAL A 144 23.50 -27.05 76.80
C VAL A 144 24.82 -26.98 76.02
N LYS A 145 25.22 -28.10 75.40
CA LYS A 145 26.51 -28.25 74.69
C LYS A 145 26.43 -28.11 73.17
N GLU A 146 25.28 -28.49 72.59
CA GLU A 146 24.99 -28.38 71.15
C GLU A 146 23.62 -27.71 70.95
N TRP A 147 23.43 -27.03 69.82
CA TRP A 147 22.19 -26.35 69.46
C TRP A 147 21.77 -26.67 68.03
N VAL A 148 20.50 -27.08 67.84
CA VAL A 148 19.90 -27.30 66.53
C VAL A 148 19.13 -26.06 66.10
N VAL A 149 19.51 -25.44 64.99
CA VAL A 149 18.97 -24.16 64.50
C VAL A 149 18.05 -24.37 63.30
N PHE A 150 16.88 -23.74 63.33
CA PHE A 150 15.95 -23.61 62.21
C PHE A 150 15.30 -22.22 62.15
N SER A 151 14.59 -21.90 61.08
CA SER A 151 14.02 -20.58 60.83
C SER A 151 12.81 -20.67 59.88
N ASP A 152 12.11 -19.57 59.63
CA ASP A 152 11.23 -19.34 58.46
C ASP A 152 10.19 -20.48 58.27
N LEU A 153 9.47 -20.80 59.35
CA LEU A 153 8.55 -21.94 59.45
C LEU A 153 7.18 -21.66 58.80
N HIS A 154 6.76 -20.39 58.75
CA HIS A 154 5.54 -19.90 58.11
C HIS A 154 4.30 -20.80 58.26
N VAL A 155 3.86 -21.01 59.50
CA VAL A 155 2.63 -21.77 59.80
C VAL A 155 1.41 -21.08 59.19
N SER A 156 0.70 -21.84 58.34
CA SER A 156 -0.54 -21.46 57.67
C SER A 156 -1.45 -22.69 57.51
N ARG A 157 -2.71 -22.49 57.10
CA ARG A 157 -3.62 -23.60 56.75
C ARG A 157 -3.12 -24.49 55.60
N ARG A 158 -2.17 -24.01 54.77
CA ARG A 158 -1.57 -24.77 53.67
C ARG A 158 -0.32 -25.55 54.10
N THR A 159 0.45 -25.01 55.04
CA THR A 159 1.78 -25.51 55.41
C THR A 159 1.78 -26.35 56.69
N LEU A 160 0.70 -26.29 57.49
CA LEU A 160 0.56 -26.89 58.81
C LEU A 160 1.20 -28.29 58.96
N ASP A 161 0.93 -29.22 58.05
CA ASP A 161 1.47 -30.58 58.15
C ASP A 161 3.01 -30.62 58.00
N SER A 162 3.58 -29.81 57.12
CA SER A 162 5.04 -29.69 56.95
C SER A 162 5.67 -28.95 58.13
N CYS A 163 4.99 -27.95 58.69
CA CYS A 163 5.42 -27.29 59.92
C CYS A 163 5.42 -28.25 61.11
N LEU A 164 4.38 -29.08 61.27
CA LEU A 164 4.29 -30.06 62.36
C LEU A 164 5.28 -31.21 62.21
N GLN A 165 5.59 -31.62 60.98
CA GLN A 165 6.71 -32.54 60.71
C GLN A 165 8.05 -31.90 61.11
N THR A 166 8.26 -30.62 60.77
CA THR A 166 9.47 -29.87 61.16
C THR A 166 9.61 -29.76 62.68
N LEU A 167 8.56 -29.35 63.40
CA LEU A 167 8.58 -29.20 64.85
C LEU A 167 8.85 -30.52 65.59
N LYS A 168 8.42 -31.66 65.01
CA LYS A 168 8.74 -32.99 65.52
C LYS A 168 10.17 -33.42 65.19
N ALA A 169 10.63 -33.14 63.96
CA ALA A 169 11.98 -33.48 63.52
C ALA A 169 13.05 -32.72 64.32
N VAL A 170 12.90 -31.40 64.51
CA VAL A 170 13.86 -30.59 65.27
C VAL A 170 13.89 -30.97 66.75
N HIS A 171 12.74 -31.28 67.35
CA HIS A 171 12.68 -31.74 68.74
C HIS A 171 13.23 -33.17 68.92
N ALA A 172 13.01 -34.07 67.96
CA ALA A 172 13.60 -35.41 67.98
C ALA A 172 15.14 -35.36 67.82
N GLU A 173 15.63 -34.57 66.87
CA GLU A 173 17.08 -34.40 66.61
C GLU A 173 17.78 -33.74 67.80
N ALA A 174 17.21 -32.67 68.36
CA ALA A 174 17.73 -32.07 69.59
C ALA A 174 17.67 -33.04 70.78
N SER A 175 16.62 -33.87 70.85
CA SER A 175 16.46 -34.85 71.94
C SER A 175 17.47 -35.99 71.88
N SER A 176 17.86 -36.44 70.69
CA SER A 176 18.86 -37.50 70.50
C SER A 176 20.28 -37.06 70.85
N ARG A 177 20.58 -35.76 70.72
CA ARG A 177 21.90 -35.14 70.94
C ARG A 177 22.13 -34.58 72.34
N ASP A 178 21.10 -34.52 73.18
CA ASP A 178 21.10 -33.71 74.42
C ASP A 178 21.26 -32.19 74.14
N ALA A 179 20.83 -31.76 72.95
CA ALA A 179 20.97 -30.41 72.43
C ALA A 179 19.76 -29.51 72.76
N GLY A 180 20.00 -28.20 72.69
CA GLY A 180 18.94 -27.18 72.68
C GLY A 180 18.45 -26.86 71.27
N ILE A 181 17.41 -26.04 71.18
CA ILE A 181 16.77 -25.64 69.92
C ILE A 181 16.85 -24.12 69.75
N ILE A 182 17.16 -23.64 68.55
CA ILE A 182 17.12 -22.21 68.21
C ILE A 182 16.15 -21.99 67.05
N PHE A 183 15.27 -21.00 67.18
CA PHE A 183 14.37 -20.56 66.12
C PHE A 183 14.56 -19.08 65.78
N LEU A 184 14.91 -18.79 64.53
CA LEU A 184 15.29 -17.45 64.05
C LEU A 184 14.18 -16.67 63.34
N GLY A 185 12.93 -16.81 63.81
CA GLY A 185 11.82 -15.96 63.38
C GLY A 185 11.02 -16.46 62.18
N ASP A 186 9.89 -15.79 61.97
CA ASP A 186 8.84 -16.13 61.00
C ASP A 186 8.22 -17.50 61.25
N PHE A 187 7.75 -17.67 62.49
CA PHE A 187 7.00 -18.86 62.89
C PHE A 187 5.64 -18.92 62.19
N TRP A 188 4.96 -17.78 62.10
CA TRP A 188 3.65 -17.65 61.47
C TRP A 188 3.75 -17.12 60.04
N HIS A 189 2.77 -17.43 59.20
CA HIS A 189 2.73 -16.89 57.82
C HIS A 189 1.97 -15.56 57.72
N ALA A 190 0.90 -15.38 58.51
CA ALA A 190 0.06 -14.20 58.47
C ALA A 190 0.46 -13.19 59.56
N ARG A 191 0.81 -11.97 59.16
CA ARG A 191 1.02 -10.83 60.07
C ARG A 191 -0.32 -10.40 60.68
N GLY A 192 -0.28 -9.86 61.90
CA GLY A 192 -1.43 -9.30 62.61
C GLY A 192 -2.59 -10.24 62.98
N ALA A 193 -2.70 -11.42 62.36
CA ALA A 193 -3.85 -12.31 62.45
C ALA A 193 -3.43 -13.77 62.69
N LEU A 194 -3.82 -14.31 63.85
CA LEU A 194 -3.44 -15.66 64.32
C LEU A 194 -4.67 -16.57 64.40
N PRO A 195 -4.90 -17.48 63.42
CA PRO A 195 -6.06 -18.37 63.42
C PRO A 195 -6.04 -19.35 64.59
N VAL A 196 -7.12 -19.39 65.37
CA VAL A 196 -7.24 -20.18 66.60
C VAL A 196 -7.06 -21.67 66.34
N GLU A 197 -7.52 -22.18 65.19
CA GLU A 197 -7.30 -23.58 64.79
C GLU A 197 -5.82 -23.94 64.68
N LEU A 198 -5.01 -23.07 64.07
CA LEU A 198 -3.57 -23.30 63.89
C LEU A 198 -2.82 -23.16 65.22
N LEU A 199 -3.19 -22.14 66.01
CA LEU A 199 -2.62 -21.88 67.32
C LEU A 199 -2.79 -23.08 68.25
N ASN A 200 -4.00 -23.61 68.37
CA ASN A 200 -4.28 -24.75 69.25
C ASN A 200 -3.45 -25.99 68.90
N VAL A 201 -3.27 -26.27 67.60
CA VAL A 201 -2.49 -27.44 67.14
C VAL A 201 -0.98 -27.25 67.40
N VAL A 202 -0.43 -26.07 67.13
CA VAL A 202 0.97 -25.73 67.45
C VAL A 202 1.23 -25.79 68.96
N VAL A 203 0.37 -25.18 69.76
CA VAL A 203 0.46 -25.17 71.23
C VAL A 203 0.44 -26.59 71.80
N THR A 204 -0.42 -27.46 71.26
CA THR A 204 -0.48 -28.88 71.65
C THR A 204 0.80 -29.64 71.32
N GLU A 205 1.55 -29.25 70.28
CA GLU A 205 2.83 -29.88 69.94
C GLU A 205 3.99 -29.34 70.77
N LEU A 206 4.11 -28.01 70.92
CA LEU A 206 5.19 -27.37 71.70
C LEU A 206 5.10 -27.67 73.21
N ALA A 207 3.90 -27.93 73.73
CA ALA A 207 3.72 -28.41 75.11
C ALA A 207 4.37 -29.78 75.39
N LYS A 208 4.77 -30.54 74.36
CA LYS A 208 5.48 -31.82 74.49
C LYS A 208 7.00 -31.68 74.50
N TRP A 209 7.53 -30.48 74.17
CA TRP A 209 8.97 -30.28 74.03
C TRP A 209 9.68 -30.39 75.38
N SER A 210 10.73 -31.21 75.41
CA SER A 210 11.52 -31.57 76.59
C SER A 210 12.92 -30.95 76.61
N ARG A 211 13.24 -30.09 75.64
CA ARG A 211 14.57 -29.50 75.44
C ARG A 211 14.54 -27.97 75.54
N PRO A 212 15.57 -27.32 76.11
CA PRO A 212 15.65 -25.86 76.16
C PRO A 212 15.63 -25.27 74.75
N ALA A 213 14.83 -24.25 74.53
CA ALA A 213 14.71 -23.55 73.26
C ALA A 213 14.88 -22.04 73.42
N ILE A 214 15.39 -21.39 72.37
CA ILE A 214 15.53 -19.93 72.26
C ILE A 214 14.92 -19.46 70.94
N PHE A 215 13.94 -18.56 71.02
CA PHE A 215 13.15 -18.06 69.89
C PHE A 215 13.30 -16.54 69.79
N ILE A 216 13.38 -16.00 68.57
CA ILE A 216 13.18 -14.57 68.27
C ILE A 216 12.00 -14.41 67.29
N PRO A 217 11.17 -13.34 67.39
CA PRO A 217 10.16 -13.02 66.38
C PRO A 217 10.78 -12.42 65.11
N GLY A 218 10.38 -12.94 63.96
CA GLY A 218 10.64 -12.34 62.64
C GLY A 218 9.60 -11.27 62.29
N ASN A 219 9.64 -10.75 61.06
CA ASN A 219 8.68 -9.74 60.59
C ASN A 219 7.25 -10.28 60.41
N HIS A 220 7.06 -11.57 60.14
CA HIS A 220 5.73 -12.18 60.06
C HIS A 220 5.10 -12.48 61.42
N ASP A 221 5.89 -12.58 62.49
CA ASP A 221 5.39 -12.82 63.85
C ASP A 221 4.84 -11.55 64.53
N GLN A 222 5.16 -10.36 64.01
CA GLN A 222 4.89 -9.07 64.64
C GLN A 222 3.55 -8.45 64.17
N VAL A 223 2.92 -7.68 65.07
CA VAL A 223 1.64 -6.96 64.83
C VAL A 223 1.87 -5.46 64.65
N ASN A 224 2.95 -4.91 65.20
CA ASN A 224 3.30 -3.50 65.16
C ASN A 224 4.77 -3.29 64.77
N MET A 225 5.08 -2.16 64.11
CA MET A 225 6.42 -1.91 63.52
C MET A 225 7.57 -1.87 64.53
N GLY A 226 7.28 -1.64 65.81
CA GLY A 226 8.26 -1.65 66.90
C GLY A 226 8.47 -3.03 67.56
N GLY A 227 7.79 -4.08 67.10
CA GLY A 227 7.93 -5.45 67.57
C GLY A 227 7.35 -5.76 68.97
N GLN A 228 6.88 -4.76 69.72
CA GLN A 228 6.41 -4.96 71.11
C GLN A 228 5.12 -5.79 71.24
N MET A 229 4.44 -6.11 70.14
CA MET A 229 3.31 -7.04 70.09
C MET A 229 3.56 -8.08 69.00
N HIS A 230 3.75 -9.33 69.40
CA HIS A 230 4.10 -10.44 68.49
C HIS A 230 3.50 -11.78 68.96
N ALA A 231 3.25 -12.69 68.03
CA ALA A 231 2.56 -13.95 68.27
C ALA A 231 3.35 -14.93 69.16
N LEU A 232 4.68 -14.86 69.16
CA LEU A 232 5.53 -15.83 69.89
C LEU A 232 5.40 -15.73 71.42
N MET A 233 4.87 -14.64 71.97
CA MET A 233 4.58 -14.52 73.41
C MET A 233 3.76 -15.71 73.93
N VAL A 234 2.79 -16.19 73.13
CA VAL A 234 1.92 -17.31 73.50
C VAL A 234 2.70 -18.63 73.56
N LEU A 235 3.72 -18.79 72.72
CA LEU A 235 4.51 -20.03 72.64
C LEU A 235 5.47 -20.17 73.84
N GLY A 236 6.13 -19.08 74.23
CA GLY A 236 6.94 -19.04 75.45
C GLY A 236 6.11 -19.20 76.74
N ALA A 237 4.85 -18.75 76.74
CA ALA A 237 3.93 -18.95 77.86
C ALA A 237 3.39 -20.39 78.00
N VAL A 238 3.51 -21.21 76.95
CA VAL A 238 2.97 -22.58 76.89
C VAL A 238 3.95 -23.63 77.40
N ASN A 239 5.26 -23.40 77.27
CA ASN A 239 6.30 -24.33 77.75
C ASN A 239 7.46 -23.53 78.36
N PRO A 240 7.77 -23.69 79.67
CA PRO A 240 8.82 -22.92 80.35
C PRO A 240 10.24 -23.19 79.83
N LEU A 241 10.45 -24.23 79.01
CA LEU A 241 11.71 -24.47 78.32
C LEU A 241 11.88 -23.60 77.06
N ILE A 242 10.84 -22.92 76.58
CA ILE A 242 10.90 -22.03 75.41
C ILE A 242 11.10 -20.59 75.86
N ARG A 243 12.33 -20.09 75.72
CA ARG A 243 12.65 -18.68 75.97
C ARG A 243 12.44 -17.87 74.69
N VAL A 244 11.73 -16.75 74.78
CA VAL A 244 11.56 -15.81 73.66
C VAL A 244 12.28 -14.50 73.99
N PHE A 245 13.08 -13.98 73.05
CA PHE A 245 13.67 -12.64 73.13
C PHE A 245 12.89 -11.70 72.22
N ASP A 246 12.12 -10.80 72.85
CA ASP A 246 11.24 -9.81 72.22
C ASP A 246 11.96 -8.50 71.85
N GLU A 247 13.04 -8.17 72.57
CA GLU A 247 13.95 -7.03 72.34
C GLU A 247 15.40 -7.52 72.11
N PRO A 248 16.28 -6.68 71.50
CA PRO A 248 17.72 -6.96 71.41
C PRO A 248 18.33 -7.29 72.78
N ALA A 249 19.00 -8.44 72.90
CA ALA A 249 19.50 -8.93 74.18
C ALA A 249 20.82 -9.72 74.03
N GLU A 250 21.74 -9.57 74.98
CA GLU A 250 22.90 -10.45 75.12
C GLU A 250 22.56 -11.63 76.05
N PHE A 251 22.75 -12.86 75.59
CA PHE A 251 22.48 -14.06 76.38
C PHE A 251 23.41 -15.20 75.95
N LEU A 252 24.01 -15.89 76.93
CA LEU A 252 25.04 -16.93 76.72
C LEU A 252 26.23 -16.47 75.85
N GLY A 253 26.56 -15.18 75.90
CA GLY A 253 27.65 -14.58 75.12
C GLY A 253 27.37 -14.44 73.62
N ALA A 254 26.11 -14.60 73.19
CA ALA A 254 25.65 -14.25 71.85
C ALA A 254 24.66 -13.07 71.91
N LEU A 255 24.59 -12.28 70.84
CA LEU A 255 23.60 -11.22 70.66
C LEU A 255 22.37 -11.76 69.93
N TRP A 256 21.19 -11.54 70.49
CA TRP A 256 19.91 -11.98 69.95
C TRP A 256 19.17 -10.76 69.40
N LEU A 257 18.96 -10.73 68.09
CA LEU A 257 18.41 -9.61 67.32
C LEU A 257 17.07 -10.00 66.68
N PRO A 258 15.94 -9.84 67.41
CA PRO A 258 14.62 -9.96 66.79
C PRO A 258 14.44 -8.91 65.68
N PHE A 259 13.59 -9.20 64.70
CA PHE A 259 13.41 -8.29 63.56
C PHE A 259 13.03 -6.87 64.01
N ARG A 260 13.65 -5.86 63.39
CA ARG A 260 13.38 -4.44 63.62
C ARG A 260 13.43 -3.70 62.28
N ARG A 261 12.34 -3.02 61.94
CA ARG A 261 12.25 -2.14 60.75
C ARG A 261 13.23 -0.97 60.82
N ASP A 262 13.42 -0.40 62.01
CA ASP A 262 14.41 0.66 62.22
C ASP A 262 15.81 0.06 62.40
N HIS A 263 16.61 0.07 61.34
CA HIS A 263 17.98 -0.44 61.34
C HIS A 263 18.92 0.33 62.30
N ASN A 264 18.56 1.55 62.75
CA ASN A 264 19.31 2.25 63.79
C ASN A 264 19.25 1.52 65.13
N VAL A 265 18.19 0.75 65.41
CA VAL A 265 18.08 -0.09 66.62
C VAL A 265 19.06 -1.26 66.55
N ILE A 266 19.25 -1.84 65.36
CA ILE A 266 20.21 -2.93 65.11
C ILE A 266 21.65 -2.41 65.23
N ASP A 267 21.96 -1.30 64.57
CA ASP A 267 23.25 -0.61 64.65
C ASP A 267 23.59 -0.18 66.10
N ALA A 268 22.63 0.35 66.85
CA ALA A 268 22.81 0.66 68.27
C ALA A 268 23.11 -0.59 69.11
N ALA A 269 22.38 -1.70 68.91
CA ALA A 269 22.63 -2.95 69.62
C ALA A 269 24.02 -3.53 69.31
N LEU A 270 24.44 -3.53 68.04
CA LEU A 270 25.78 -3.95 67.61
C LEU A 270 26.88 -3.05 68.19
N LYS A 271 26.65 -1.73 68.24
CA LYS A 271 27.58 -0.77 68.86
C LYS A 271 27.68 -0.92 70.38
N GLN A 272 26.61 -1.38 71.04
CA GLN A 272 26.57 -1.63 72.48
C GLN A 272 27.23 -2.96 72.86
N HIS A 273 26.98 -4.04 72.12
CA HIS A 273 27.37 -5.41 72.46
C HIS A 273 28.56 -5.93 71.64
N LYS A 274 29.70 -5.24 71.70
CA LYS A 274 30.89 -5.50 70.85
C LYS A 274 31.67 -6.79 71.15
N ASN A 275 31.44 -7.42 72.30
CA ASN A 275 32.25 -8.54 72.80
C ASN A 275 31.53 -9.91 72.72
N VAL A 276 30.54 -10.04 71.84
CA VAL A 276 29.80 -11.29 71.65
C VAL A 276 30.53 -12.28 70.75
N LYS A 277 30.30 -13.58 70.99
CA LYS A 277 30.87 -14.70 70.24
C LYS A 277 30.12 -15.03 68.94
N ALA A 278 28.84 -14.70 68.87
CA ALA A 278 27.96 -14.92 67.73
C ALA A 278 26.78 -13.95 67.75
N ILE A 279 26.11 -13.81 66.62
CA ILE A 279 24.88 -13.01 66.47
C ILE A 279 23.80 -13.90 65.87
N PHE A 280 22.62 -13.92 66.49
CA PHE A 280 21.42 -14.62 66.03
C PHE A 280 20.35 -13.61 65.68
N ALA A 281 19.93 -13.56 64.41
CA ALA A 281 19.13 -12.47 63.88
C ALA A 281 17.95 -12.92 63.01
N HIS A 282 17.06 -11.98 62.70
CA HIS A 282 16.12 -12.10 61.60
C HIS A 282 16.12 -10.77 60.83
N LEU A 283 16.87 -10.70 59.73
CA LEU A 283 17.19 -9.47 59.00
C LEU A 283 17.30 -9.71 57.49
N ASP A 284 16.98 -8.69 56.71
CA ASP A 284 17.39 -8.51 55.33
C ASP A 284 18.81 -7.91 55.25
N VAL A 285 19.66 -8.47 54.39
CA VAL A 285 21.08 -8.11 54.26
C VAL A 285 21.43 -7.88 52.79
N VAL A 286 22.12 -6.77 52.50
CA VAL A 286 22.51 -6.41 51.13
C VAL A 286 23.43 -7.48 50.54
N GLY A 287 23.14 -7.92 49.31
CA GLY A 287 23.83 -9.01 48.62
C GLY A 287 23.32 -10.42 48.94
N ALA A 288 22.44 -10.60 49.92
CA ALA A 288 21.88 -11.92 50.25
C ALA A 288 20.94 -12.45 49.15
N PHE A 289 20.97 -13.75 48.89
CA PHE A 289 20.14 -14.39 47.86
C PHE A 289 18.70 -14.58 48.33
N MET A 290 17.77 -13.82 47.73
CA MET A 290 16.33 -13.98 47.93
C MET A 290 15.81 -15.27 47.26
N ASN A 291 16.45 -15.69 46.17
CA ASN A 291 16.22 -16.94 45.42
C ASN A 291 17.46 -17.25 44.55
N GLU A 292 17.39 -18.25 43.67
CA GLU A 292 18.54 -18.65 42.83
C GLU A 292 19.02 -17.59 41.82
N ALA A 293 18.18 -16.61 41.46
CA ALA A 293 18.47 -15.63 40.40
C ALA A 293 18.53 -14.17 40.89
N CYS A 294 18.26 -13.90 42.17
CA CYS A 294 18.13 -12.53 42.68
C CYS A 294 18.78 -12.35 44.06
N GLN A 295 19.64 -11.33 44.17
CA GLN A 295 20.21 -10.83 45.42
C GLN A 295 19.50 -9.55 45.88
N ALA A 296 19.39 -9.37 47.19
CA ALA A 296 18.85 -8.16 47.82
C ALA A 296 19.76 -6.95 47.54
N LYS A 297 19.14 -5.80 47.23
CA LYS A 297 19.82 -4.52 46.91
C LYS A 297 19.60 -3.45 47.98
N GLU A 298 18.76 -3.75 48.94
CA GLU A 298 18.32 -2.93 50.06
C GLU A 298 18.37 -3.84 51.30
N GLY A 299 18.50 -3.25 52.49
CA GLY A 299 18.61 -3.98 53.77
C GLY A 299 19.78 -3.50 54.62
N VAL A 300 20.25 -4.36 55.53
CA VAL A 300 21.42 -4.09 56.38
C VAL A 300 22.72 -4.34 55.60
N GLU A 301 23.65 -3.38 55.64
CA GLU A 301 24.97 -3.52 55.02
C GLU A 301 25.85 -4.55 55.78
N PRO A 302 26.44 -5.56 55.12
CA PRO A 302 27.31 -6.55 55.78
C PRO A 302 28.46 -5.94 56.59
N SER A 303 28.94 -4.75 56.21
CA SER A 303 30.04 -4.04 56.88
C SER A 303 29.74 -3.50 58.28
N ILE A 304 28.49 -3.54 58.76
CA ILE A 304 28.18 -3.15 60.15
C ILE A 304 28.39 -4.29 61.16
N PHE A 305 28.51 -5.53 60.68
CA PHE A 305 28.76 -6.70 61.52
C PHE A 305 30.26 -6.89 61.80
N PRO A 306 30.67 -7.40 62.97
CA PRO A 306 32.09 -7.60 63.27
C PRO A 306 32.71 -8.69 62.39
N GLU A 307 33.83 -8.38 61.72
CA GLU A 307 34.50 -9.25 60.72
C GLU A 307 34.83 -10.67 61.17
N ASN A 308 34.91 -10.91 62.49
CA ASN A 308 35.31 -12.18 63.11
C ASN A 308 34.22 -12.79 64.01
N VAL A 309 32.94 -12.42 63.82
CA VAL A 309 31.80 -12.96 64.58
C VAL A 309 30.83 -13.64 63.61
N PRO A 310 30.53 -14.95 63.76
CA PRO A 310 29.53 -15.62 62.93
C PRO A 310 28.13 -15.05 63.19
N VAL A 311 27.40 -14.81 62.10
CA VAL A 311 26.02 -14.30 62.14
C VAL A 311 25.10 -15.35 61.51
N PHE A 312 24.14 -15.85 62.27
CA PHE A 312 23.11 -16.76 61.77
C PHE A 312 21.77 -16.02 61.69
N THR A 313 21.08 -16.08 60.55
CA THR A 313 19.84 -15.32 60.35
C THR A 313 18.73 -16.11 59.64
N GLY A 314 17.48 -15.77 59.98
CA GLY A 314 16.29 -16.03 59.17
C GLY A 314 16.04 -14.95 58.11
N HIS A 315 14.81 -14.89 57.60
CA HIS A 315 14.22 -13.93 56.64
C HIS A 315 14.26 -14.34 55.16
N TYR A 316 15.30 -15.03 54.69
CA TYR A 316 15.34 -15.57 53.32
C TYR A 316 15.40 -17.10 53.30
N HIS A 317 14.47 -17.70 52.56
CA HIS A 317 14.23 -19.15 52.54
C HIS A 317 15.40 -20.00 52.00
N LYS A 318 16.30 -19.42 51.20
CA LYS A 318 17.45 -20.11 50.62
C LYS A 318 18.56 -20.27 51.67
N PRO A 319 18.97 -21.49 52.06
CA PRO A 319 20.13 -21.66 52.91
C PRO A 319 21.41 -21.26 52.15
N HIS A 320 22.10 -20.22 52.59
CA HIS A 320 23.32 -19.72 51.93
C HIS A 320 24.19 -18.91 52.90
N VAL A 321 25.42 -18.58 52.50
CA VAL A 321 26.26 -17.55 53.13
C VAL A 321 26.29 -16.35 52.21
N VAL A 322 26.18 -15.12 52.74
CA VAL A 322 26.24 -13.90 51.94
C VAL A 322 27.69 -13.64 51.50
N ASP A 323 27.89 -13.35 50.21
CA ASP A 323 29.21 -13.26 49.58
C ASP A 323 30.15 -12.29 50.34
N ASN A 324 31.38 -12.73 50.59
CA ASN A 324 32.42 -12.01 51.33
C ASN A 324 32.09 -11.65 52.80
N SER A 325 31.19 -12.41 53.46
CA SER A 325 30.82 -12.19 54.86
C SER A 325 30.84 -13.48 55.71
N GLN A 326 30.59 -13.35 57.02
CA GLN A 326 30.28 -14.48 57.93
C GLN A 326 28.77 -14.61 58.22
N ILE A 327 27.91 -14.08 57.34
CA ILE A 327 26.46 -14.07 57.52
C ILE A 327 25.85 -15.27 56.81
N GLU A 328 25.33 -16.22 57.58
CA GLU A 328 24.71 -17.45 57.09
C GLU A 328 23.18 -17.44 57.30
N TYR A 329 22.44 -17.41 56.20
CA TYR A 329 21.01 -17.69 56.19
C TYR A 329 20.78 -19.17 56.46
N VAL A 330 20.00 -19.45 57.51
CA VAL A 330 19.56 -20.81 57.87
C VAL A 330 18.66 -21.37 56.78
N GLY A 331 17.73 -20.53 56.29
CA GLY A 331 16.72 -20.88 55.32
C GLY A 331 15.51 -21.61 55.92
N SER A 332 14.48 -21.77 55.09
CA SER A 332 13.25 -22.48 55.47
C SER A 332 13.49 -24.00 55.59
N PRO A 333 12.72 -24.71 56.43
CA PRO A 333 12.98 -26.12 56.73
C PRO A 333 12.36 -27.10 55.72
N TYR A 334 11.49 -26.59 54.85
CA TYR A 334 10.90 -27.26 53.70
C TYR A 334 10.77 -26.24 52.56
N GLN A 335 10.55 -26.67 51.32
CA GLN A 335 10.35 -25.75 50.20
C GLN A 335 8.96 -25.10 50.29
N VAL A 336 8.88 -23.82 50.65
CA VAL A 336 7.62 -23.09 50.83
C VAL A 336 7.00 -22.68 49.49
N SER A 337 7.85 -22.48 48.47
CA SER A 337 7.51 -21.92 47.18
C SER A 337 8.27 -22.58 46.01
N ALA A 338 7.76 -22.40 44.79
CA ALA A 338 8.41 -22.92 43.58
C ALA A 338 9.76 -22.25 43.25
N SER A 339 10.04 -21.07 43.81
CA SER A 339 11.35 -20.40 43.76
C SER A 339 12.45 -21.09 44.58
N GLU A 340 12.08 -22.07 45.40
CA GLU A 340 12.99 -22.91 46.19
C GLU A 340 13.21 -24.30 45.54
N SER A 341 12.74 -24.49 44.30
CA SER A 341 12.90 -25.72 43.53
C SER A 341 14.37 -26.16 43.47
N GLY A 342 14.64 -27.44 43.73
CA GLY A 342 16.00 -28.00 43.76
C GLY A 342 16.84 -27.65 45.01
N GLN A 343 16.39 -26.74 45.89
CA GLN A 343 17.15 -26.41 47.11
C GLN A 343 17.12 -27.57 48.12
N THR A 344 18.31 -27.95 48.60
CA THR A 344 18.45 -28.84 49.77
C THR A 344 18.21 -28.01 51.03
N LYS A 345 17.23 -28.39 51.85
CA LYS A 345 16.96 -27.76 53.15
C LYS A 345 17.75 -28.44 54.27
N ARG A 346 17.98 -27.74 55.38
CA ARG A 346 18.83 -28.20 56.49
C ARG A 346 18.42 -27.60 57.83
N PHE A 347 18.78 -28.28 58.92
CA PHE A 347 19.04 -27.61 60.20
C PHE A 347 20.55 -27.32 60.33
N LEU A 348 20.94 -26.28 61.07
CA LEU A 348 22.34 -26.12 61.49
C LEU A 348 22.56 -26.77 62.85
N LEU A 349 23.77 -27.27 63.08
CA LEU A 349 24.22 -27.75 64.39
C LEU A 349 25.40 -26.91 64.86
N LEU A 350 25.25 -26.22 65.99
CA LEU A 350 26.26 -25.35 66.60
C LEU A 350 26.76 -25.93 67.93
N ASN A 351 28.00 -25.63 68.33
CA ASN A 351 28.52 -25.97 69.65
C ASN A 351 28.25 -24.84 70.69
N SER A 352 28.67 -25.05 71.95
CA SER A 352 28.58 -24.06 73.04
C SER A 352 29.52 -22.84 72.91
N SER A 353 30.33 -22.78 71.86
CA SER A 353 31.07 -21.58 71.42
C SER A 353 30.44 -20.92 70.19
N TRP A 354 29.29 -21.43 69.74
CA TRP A 354 28.52 -20.99 68.55
C TRP A 354 29.17 -21.29 67.20
N GLU A 355 30.19 -22.15 67.17
CA GLU A 355 30.81 -22.61 65.93
C GLU A 355 29.93 -23.67 65.26
N LYS A 356 29.78 -23.61 63.93
CA LYS A 356 28.99 -24.57 63.16
C LYS A 356 29.71 -25.92 63.04
N ILE A 357 29.22 -26.91 63.77
CA ILE A 357 29.68 -28.30 63.74
C ILE A 357 29.26 -28.98 62.44
N ALA A 358 27.99 -28.81 62.06
CA ALA A 358 27.40 -29.53 60.92
C ALA A 358 26.21 -28.78 60.30
N SER A 359 25.80 -29.24 59.12
CA SER A 359 24.47 -29.00 58.55
C SER A 359 23.78 -30.36 58.41
N ILE A 360 22.59 -30.50 58.98
CA ILE A 360 21.80 -31.73 59.00
C ILE A 360 20.77 -31.62 57.87
N PRO A 361 20.90 -32.36 56.75
CA PRO A 361 19.97 -32.27 55.63
C PRO A 361 18.59 -32.77 56.05
N ILE A 362 17.53 -32.08 55.59
CA ILE A 362 16.14 -32.45 55.88
C ILE A 362 15.31 -32.46 54.59
N ASP A 363 14.41 -33.43 54.50
CA ASP A 363 13.55 -33.70 53.36
C ASP A 363 12.09 -33.75 53.82
N ILE A 364 11.59 -32.60 54.27
CA ILE A 364 10.27 -32.44 54.89
C ILE A 364 9.32 -31.76 53.90
N GLY A 365 8.04 -32.17 53.92
CA GLY A 365 7.00 -31.62 53.05
C GLY A 365 7.10 -32.08 51.58
N GLY A 366 6.32 -31.41 50.73
CA GLY A 366 6.36 -31.60 49.28
C GLY A 366 7.43 -30.73 48.63
N ARG A 367 8.24 -31.30 47.74
CA ARG A 367 9.27 -30.57 46.99
C ARG A 367 8.68 -29.99 45.71
N HIS A 368 9.18 -28.83 45.32
CA HIS A 368 8.87 -28.18 44.07
C HIS A 368 9.88 -28.59 42.98
N PHE A 369 9.35 -28.91 41.80
CA PHE A 369 10.11 -29.14 40.59
C PHE A 369 9.62 -28.17 39.53
N VAL A 370 10.52 -27.37 38.93
CA VAL A 370 10.20 -26.53 37.76
C VAL A 370 11.02 -27.08 36.58
N ILE A 371 10.33 -27.56 35.55
CA ILE A 371 10.93 -28.27 34.42
C ILE A 371 10.50 -27.62 33.12
N SER A 372 11.45 -27.38 32.21
CA SER A 372 11.16 -26.99 30.82
C SER A 372 11.10 -28.23 29.93
N GLN A 373 10.07 -28.29 29.08
CA GLN A 373 9.95 -29.25 28.00
C GLN A 373 10.89 -28.85 26.87
N THR A 374 11.82 -29.74 26.57
CA THR A 374 12.68 -29.80 25.39
C THR A 374 12.45 -31.18 24.74
N GLU A 375 13.00 -31.41 23.56
CA GLU A 375 12.83 -32.70 22.87
C GLU A 375 13.40 -33.88 23.68
N ASP A 376 14.45 -33.63 24.49
CA ASP A 376 15.11 -34.59 25.38
C ASP A 376 14.66 -34.53 26.86
N THR A 377 13.53 -33.86 27.19
CA THR A 377 13.08 -33.77 28.59
C THR A 377 12.54 -35.11 29.10
N ASP A 378 13.45 -35.90 29.68
CA ASP A 378 13.15 -37.24 30.17
C ASP A 378 12.32 -37.23 31.46
N LEU A 379 11.00 -37.31 31.27
CA LEU A 379 10.00 -37.48 32.32
C LEU A 379 9.99 -38.90 32.96
N GLU A 380 10.80 -39.85 32.50
CA GLU A 380 10.90 -41.21 33.07
C GLU A 380 11.98 -41.29 34.17
N ASN A 381 13.06 -40.52 34.06
CA ASN A 381 14.01 -40.26 35.16
C ASN A 381 13.38 -39.52 36.38
N MET A 382 12.08 -39.23 36.35
CA MET A 382 11.31 -38.61 37.45
C MET A 382 10.90 -39.61 38.55
N GLU A 383 11.48 -40.81 38.63
CA GLU A 383 11.15 -41.81 39.66
C GLU A 383 11.23 -41.23 41.08
N HIS A 384 12.17 -40.31 41.31
CA HIS A 384 12.39 -39.60 42.57
C HIS A 384 11.23 -38.70 43.03
N ILE A 385 10.27 -38.33 42.18
CA ILE A 385 9.11 -37.50 42.57
C ILE A 385 8.13 -38.34 43.39
N ARG A 386 7.89 -37.96 44.65
CA ARG A 386 7.02 -38.68 45.59
C ARG A 386 5.61 -38.07 45.66
N SER A 387 4.70 -38.82 46.27
CA SER A 387 3.38 -38.30 46.63
C SER A 387 3.52 -37.04 47.50
N GLY A 388 2.75 -36.00 47.18
CA GLY A 388 2.82 -34.70 47.85
C GLY A 388 3.81 -33.68 47.24
N ASP A 389 4.73 -34.10 46.36
CA ASP A 389 5.57 -33.16 45.59
C ASP A 389 4.71 -32.37 44.56
N ARG A 390 5.22 -31.22 44.11
CA ARG A 390 4.58 -30.36 43.10
C ARG A 390 5.48 -30.12 41.89
N LEU A 391 5.09 -30.70 40.75
CA LEU A 391 5.70 -30.47 39.44
C LEU A 391 5.06 -29.26 38.75
N ARG A 392 5.87 -28.35 38.24
CA ARG A 392 5.50 -27.33 37.26
C ARG A 392 6.24 -27.60 35.96
N LEU A 393 5.50 -27.95 34.92
CA LEU A 393 6.05 -28.23 33.58
C LEU A 393 5.73 -27.07 32.64
N LEU A 394 6.78 -26.42 32.15
CA LEU A 394 6.76 -25.39 31.11
C LEU A 394 6.85 -26.09 29.75
N LEU A 395 5.75 -26.16 29.01
CA LEU A 395 5.65 -26.87 27.74
C LEU A 395 6.25 -26.07 26.58
N SER A 396 6.71 -26.76 25.54
CA SER A 396 7.21 -26.16 24.29
C SER A 396 6.10 -25.99 23.23
N SER A 397 4.94 -26.61 23.45
CA SER A 397 3.78 -26.59 22.57
C SER A 397 2.54 -26.06 23.27
N THR A 398 1.67 -25.40 22.50
CA THR A 398 0.36 -24.90 22.96
C THR A 398 -0.68 -26.02 23.13
N VAL A 399 -0.38 -27.21 22.60
CA VAL A 399 -1.13 -28.47 22.71
C VAL A 399 -0.31 -29.45 23.54
N LEU A 400 -0.96 -30.16 24.47
CA LEU A 400 -0.33 -31.21 25.27
C LEU A 400 -0.20 -32.49 24.44
N ASP A 401 1.02 -33.02 24.34
CA ASP A 401 1.30 -34.31 23.69
C ASP A 401 0.70 -35.49 24.48
N ASP A 402 0.12 -36.48 23.79
CA ASP A 402 -0.58 -37.61 24.42
C ASP A 402 0.36 -38.55 25.23
N ASN A 403 1.63 -38.69 24.84
CA ASN A 403 2.61 -39.45 25.60
C ASN A 403 2.99 -38.68 26.88
N ILE A 404 3.19 -37.37 26.79
CA ILE A 404 3.41 -36.51 27.97
C ILE A 404 2.19 -36.54 28.90
N LYS A 405 0.98 -36.42 28.36
CA LYS A 405 -0.27 -36.54 29.11
C LYS A 405 -0.35 -37.85 29.89
N LEU A 406 -0.06 -38.98 29.24
CA LEU A 406 -0.04 -40.29 29.89
C LEU A 406 1.05 -40.43 30.97
N LYS A 407 2.18 -39.71 30.87
CA LYS A 407 3.18 -39.62 31.95
C LYS A 407 2.70 -38.73 33.11
N LEU A 408 2.00 -37.63 32.82
CA LEU A 408 1.42 -36.74 33.83
C LEU A 408 0.28 -37.42 34.62
N ASP A 409 -0.62 -38.15 33.93
CA ASP A 409 -1.70 -38.92 34.57
C ASP A 409 -1.15 -39.96 35.57
N LYS A 410 0.00 -40.60 35.25
CA LYS A 410 0.74 -41.51 36.16
C LYS A 410 1.32 -40.79 37.39
N LEU A 411 1.79 -39.56 37.24
CA LEU A 411 2.29 -38.75 38.37
C LEU A 411 1.13 -38.24 39.24
N GLN A 412 0.06 -37.77 38.62
CA GLN A 412 -1.12 -37.26 39.33
C GLN A 412 -1.83 -38.36 40.13
N SER A 413 -1.91 -39.58 39.58
CA SER A 413 -2.42 -40.76 40.30
C SER A 413 -1.48 -41.29 41.40
N ARG A 414 -0.18 -40.95 41.37
CA ARG A 414 0.76 -41.09 42.52
C ARG A 414 0.56 -40.00 43.59
N GLY A 415 -0.33 -39.02 43.38
CA GLY A 415 -0.57 -37.91 44.30
C GLY A 415 0.42 -36.75 44.17
N VAL A 416 1.04 -36.58 43.00
CA VAL A 416 1.84 -35.40 42.65
C VAL A 416 0.91 -34.27 42.23
N GLN A 417 1.15 -33.05 42.71
CA GLN A 417 0.44 -31.85 42.23
C GLN A 417 1.10 -31.37 40.93
N ILE A 418 0.31 -31.08 39.89
CA ILE A 418 0.83 -30.72 38.56
C ILE A 418 0.30 -29.34 38.12
N ASP A 419 1.22 -28.40 37.91
CA ASP A 419 0.99 -27.13 37.22
C ASP A 419 1.47 -27.28 35.77
N LEU A 420 0.59 -27.12 34.78
CA LEU A 420 0.99 -27.04 33.37
C LEU A 420 1.02 -25.57 32.92
N VAL A 421 2.19 -25.11 32.49
CA VAL A 421 2.39 -23.78 31.90
C VAL A 421 2.69 -24.00 30.42
N PHE A 422 1.84 -23.47 29.55
CA PHE A 422 2.00 -23.59 28.10
C PHE A 422 2.65 -22.31 27.54
N PRO A 423 3.32 -22.37 26.39
CA PRO A 423 3.85 -21.17 25.77
C PRO A 423 2.68 -20.31 25.28
N THR A 424 2.85 -18.99 25.36
CA THR A 424 1.82 -18.05 24.91
C THR A 424 1.68 -18.07 23.39
N LEU A 425 0.43 -18.08 22.92
CA LEU A 425 0.14 -17.94 21.50
C LEU A 425 0.48 -16.50 21.06
N SER A 426 1.47 -16.35 20.19
CA SER A 426 1.71 -15.10 19.43
C SER A 426 1.15 -15.25 18.01
N ALA A 427 0.47 -14.23 17.51
CA ALA A 427 -0.05 -14.20 16.15
C ALA A 427 1.03 -13.66 15.20
N LYS A 428 1.69 -14.54 14.43
CA LYS A 428 2.67 -14.11 13.42
C LYS A 428 2.04 -13.14 12.41
N PRO A 429 2.53 -11.90 12.27
CA PRO A 429 1.99 -10.93 11.32
C PRO A 429 2.39 -11.27 9.87
N ARG A 430 1.60 -10.81 8.90
CA ARG A 430 1.86 -11.02 7.45
C ARG A 430 3.18 -10.42 6.95
N ILE A 431 3.80 -9.50 7.68
CA ILE A 431 5.19 -9.05 7.52
C ILE A 431 5.83 -9.15 8.90
N GLU A 432 6.81 -10.05 9.04
CA GLU A 432 7.62 -10.19 10.25
C GLU A 432 8.66 -9.04 10.32
N GLU A 433 9.07 -8.63 11.52
CA GLU A 433 9.97 -7.50 11.78
C GLU A 433 9.56 -6.13 11.15
N ALA A 434 8.26 -5.90 10.92
CA ALA A 434 7.74 -4.66 10.34
C ALA A 434 8.12 -3.39 11.13
N GLU A 435 8.42 -3.53 12.42
CA GLU A 435 8.92 -2.51 13.33
C GLU A 435 10.36 -2.07 13.05
N ASN A 436 11.20 -2.95 12.50
CA ASN A 436 12.60 -2.66 12.14
C ASN A 436 12.71 -2.00 10.75
N LEU A 437 11.63 -2.03 9.96
CA LEU A 437 11.60 -1.51 8.59
C LEU A 437 11.22 -0.03 8.56
N ASN A 438 11.98 0.76 7.81
CA ASN A 438 11.51 2.06 7.36
C ASN A 438 10.33 1.88 6.36
N ALA A 439 9.58 2.96 6.13
CA ALA A 439 8.39 2.92 5.28
C ALA A 439 8.64 2.42 3.84
N PHE A 440 9.84 2.65 3.28
CA PHE A 440 10.17 2.13 1.96
C PHE A 440 10.35 0.60 1.99
N GLY A 441 11.03 0.05 3.00
CA GLY A 441 11.17 -1.39 3.19
C GLY A 441 9.82 -2.07 3.41
N LEU A 442 8.97 -1.50 4.28
CA LEU A 442 7.64 -2.03 4.58
C LEU A 442 6.70 -1.97 3.36
N PHE A 443 6.72 -0.87 2.59
CA PHE A 443 6.01 -0.79 1.31
C PHE A 443 6.52 -1.81 0.28
N SER A 444 7.84 -2.05 0.23
CA SER A 444 8.45 -3.00 -0.71
C SER A 444 8.01 -4.44 -0.43
N LEU A 445 8.06 -4.89 0.83
CA LEU A 445 7.59 -6.24 1.21
C LEU A 445 6.08 -6.41 1.01
N TYR A 446 5.27 -5.36 1.26
CA TYR A 446 3.86 -5.37 0.90
C TYR A 446 3.66 -5.55 -0.61
N ALA A 447 4.41 -4.79 -1.42
CA ALA A 447 4.26 -4.78 -2.87
C ALA A 447 4.69 -6.09 -3.52
N GLU A 448 5.77 -6.71 -3.04
CA GLU A 448 6.18 -8.07 -3.40
C GLU A 448 5.08 -9.08 -3.05
N ARG A 449 4.60 -9.07 -1.80
CA ARG A 449 3.62 -10.05 -1.29
C ARG A 449 2.22 -9.91 -1.91
N VAL A 450 1.90 -8.78 -2.53
CA VAL A 450 0.64 -8.52 -3.25
C VAL A 450 0.83 -8.60 -4.79
N GLY A 451 2.07 -8.67 -5.28
CA GLY A 451 2.36 -8.78 -6.72
C GLY A 451 2.12 -7.49 -7.51
N MET A 452 2.47 -6.33 -6.94
CA MET A 452 2.31 -5.02 -7.59
C MET A 452 3.24 -4.86 -8.81
N SER A 453 2.82 -4.04 -9.78
CA SER A 453 3.64 -3.74 -10.96
C SER A 453 4.90 -2.93 -10.60
N THR A 454 5.99 -3.14 -11.34
CA THR A 454 7.26 -2.45 -11.12
C THR A 454 7.13 -0.92 -11.29
N GLY A 455 6.24 -0.47 -12.17
CA GLY A 455 5.87 0.94 -12.32
C GLY A 455 5.15 1.49 -11.09
N ALA A 456 4.19 0.75 -10.52
CA ALA A 456 3.55 1.11 -9.26
C ALA A 456 4.54 1.14 -8.08
N ILE A 457 5.45 0.18 -7.99
CA ILE A 457 6.51 0.15 -6.95
C ILE A 457 7.41 1.39 -7.08
N SER A 458 7.95 1.65 -8.27
CA SER A 458 8.81 2.83 -8.50
C SER A 458 8.07 4.14 -8.25
N LYS A 459 6.77 4.22 -8.56
CA LYS A 459 5.98 5.42 -8.34
C LYS A 459 5.55 5.58 -6.87
N GLY A 460 5.37 4.50 -6.13
CA GLY A 460 5.14 4.51 -4.68
C GLY A 460 6.38 4.99 -3.92
N ALA A 461 7.56 4.52 -4.32
CA ALA A 461 8.85 5.01 -3.82
C ALA A 461 9.00 6.52 -4.02
N ASP A 462 8.73 7.01 -5.24
CA ASP A 462 8.73 8.43 -5.59
C ASP A 462 7.72 9.25 -4.75
N VAL A 463 6.51 8.75 -4.54
CA VAL A 463 5.50 9.39 -3.68
C VAL A 463 6.02 9.53 -2.24
N LEU A 464 6.55 8.45 -1.65
CA LEU A 464 7.04 8.39 -0.27
C LEU A 464 8.31 9.24 -0.05
N GLN A 465 9.28 9.21 -0.98
CA GLN A 465 10.48 10.05 -0.91
C GLN A 465 10.12 11.55 -0.97
N ARG A 466 9.20 11.93 -1.86
CA ARG A 466 8.72 13.33 -1.99
C ARG A 466 7.74 13.77 -0.88
N MET A 467 7.64 13.07 0.25
CA MET A 467 6.76 13.48 1.35
C MET A 467 7.47 14.25 2.48
N ASP A 468 8.78 14.51 2.33
CA ASP A 468 9.59 15.32 3.25
C ASP A 468 9.29 15.01 4.73
N LEU A 469 9.31 13.72 5.03
CA LEU A 469 8.79 13.20 6.29
C LEU A 469 9.68 13.69 7.43
N PRO A 470 9.17 14.52 8.36
CA PRO A 470 9.99 15.06 9.43
C PRO A 470 10.62 13.89 10.19
N ALA A 471 11.93 13.95 10.42
CA ALA A 471 12.69 12.83 10.98
C ALA A 471 12.06 12.28 12.29
N LYS A 472 11.37 13.13 13.06
CA LYS A 472 10.53 12.78 14.23
C LYS A 472 9.54 11.61 13.98
N LEU A 473 9.09 11.35 12.75
CA LEU A 473 8.20 10.21 12.40
C LEU A 473 8.93 8.89 12.14
N ILE A 474 10.24 8.93 11.86
CA ILE A 474 11.07 7.76 11.53
C ILE A 474 12.01 7.42 12.70
N GLN A 475 12.45 8.45 13.43
CA GLN A 475 13.17 8.36 14.69
C GLN A 475 12.62 9.44 15.63
N ARG A 476 11.78 9.05 16.60
CA ARG A 476 11.41 9.93 17.71
C ARG A 476 12.62 10.11 18.63
N THR A 477 12.82 11.33 19.13
CA THR A 477 13.89 11.63 20.09
C THR A 477 13.72 10.77 21.34
N LYS A 478 14.78 10.11 21.80
CA LYS A 478 14.72 9.36 23.06
C LYS A 478 14.68 10.34 24.25
N VAL A 479 13.56 10.31 24.97
CA VAL A 479 13.28 11.14 26.14
C VAL A 479 13.34 10.23 27.36
N GLN A 480 14.35 10.40 28.21
CA GLN A 480 14.43 9.67 29.48
C GLN A 480 14.02 10.60 30.62
N LEU A 481 12.75 10.55 31.00
CA LEU A 481 12.20 11.32 32.11
C LEU A 481 12.54 10.64 33.44
N ILE A 482 13.19 11.38 34.33
CA ILE A 482 13.40 11.01 35.73
C ILE A 482 12.64 12.01 36.59
N LEU A 483 11.74 11.53 37.44
CA LEU A 483 10.96 12.38 38.33
C LEU A 483 11.54 12.32 39.74
N GLU A 484 12.13 13.41 40.22
CA GLU A 484 12.82 13.44 41.51
C GLU A 484 11.84 13.65 42.66
N ASN A 485 10.95 14.63 42.54
CA ASN A 485 9.99 14.97 43.58
C ASN A 485 8.79 15.79 43.05
N VAL A 486 7.73 15.83 43.85
CA VAL A 486 6.58 16.71 43.65
C VAL A 486 6.26 17.51 44.92
N ASP A 487 6.13 18.82 44.78
CA ASP A 487 5.68 19.75 45.82
C ASP A 487 4.19 20.07 45.58
N ILE A 488 3.31 19.76 46.54
CA ILE A 488 1.85 20.05 46.49
C ILE A 488 1.44 21.01 47.61
N GLN A 489 0.51 21.93 47.32
CA GLN A 489 -0.11 22.82 48.31
C GLN A 489 -1.50 23.25 47.85
N GLY A 490 -2.50 23.20 48.74
CA GLY A 490 -3.90 23.52 48.43
C GLY A 490 -4.55 22.61 47.38
N PHE A 491 -3.96 21.43 47.10
CA PHE A 491 -4.33 20.54 46.00
C PHE A 491 -5.13 19.33 46.53
N GLY A 492 -6.38 19.20 46.10
CA GLY A 492 -7.32 18.21 46.67
C GLY A 492 -7.40 18.33 48.19
N PRO A 493 -7.13 17.26 48.97
CA PRO A 493 -7.17 17.32 50.43
C PRO A 493 -5.87 17.86 51.08
N PHE A 494 -4.81 18.14 50.33
CA PHE A 494 -3.54 18.64 50.88
C PHE A 494 -3.60 20.16 51.02
N LEU A 495 -3.98 20.68 52.20
CA LEU A 495 -4.08 22.13 52.43
C LEU A 495 -2.69 22.77 52.58
N GLU A 496 -1.90 22.20 53.49
CA GLU A 496 -0.53 22.63 53.79
C GLU A 496 0.48 22.16 52.72
N PRO A 497 1.68 22.78 52.65
CA PRO A 497 2.73 22.33 51.75
C PRO A 497 3.22 20.92 52.10
N VAL A 498 3.26 20.03 51.11
CA VAL A 498 3.81 18.68 51.22
C VAL A 498 4.78 18.44 50.06
N LYS A 499 6.00 18.01 50.37
CA LYS A 499 6.98 17.54 49.39
C LYS A 499 7.04 16.03 49.43
N TYR A 500 6.88 15.37 48.29
CA TYR A 500 6.89 13.91 48.17
C TYR A 500 7.99 13.45 47.20
N PRO A 501 8.94 12.60 47.64
CA PRO A 501 10.00 12.09 46.79
C PRO A 501 9.48 11.03 45.82
N LEU A 502 9.97 11.08 44.58
CA LEU A 502 9.54 10.22 43.46
C LEU A 502 10.66 9.35 42.90
N SER A 503 11.93 9.76 42.95
CA SER A 503 13.04 8.98 42.38
C SER A 503 13.59 7.93 43.35
N GLN A 504 13.95 6.75 42.83
CA GLN A 504 14.73 5.71 43.53
C GLN A 504 14.09 5.21 44.85
N ARG A 505 12.77 4.93 44.85
CA ARG A 505 12.05 4.49 46.06
C ARG A 505 11.64 3.01 46.07
N GLY A 506 12.03 2.23 45.06
CA GLY A 506 11.64 0.83 44.93
C GLY A 506 10.14 0.70 44.69
N ILE A 507 9.49 -0.31 45.27
CA ILE A 507 8.04 -0.49 45.18
C ILE A 507 7.40 0.01 46.49
N ARG A 508 6.65 1.10 46.41
CA ARG A 508 5.96 1.73 47.53
C ARG A 508 4.45 1.50 47.43
N VAL A 509 3.86 0.90 48.47
CA VAL A 509 2.40 0.87 48.59
C VAL A 509 1.92 2.19 49.17
N VAL A 510 1.03 2.89 48.48
CA VAL A 510 0.39 4.12 48.96
C VAL A 510 -0.95 3.75 49.59
N CYS A 511 -0.92 3.57 50.90
CA CYS A 511 -2.08 3.39 51.75
C CYS A 511 -2.67 4.75 52.17
N GLY A 512 -3.80 4.72 52.88
CA GLY A 512 -4.42 5.93 53.39
C GLY A 512 -5.38 5.65 54.53
N ARG A 513 -5.56 6.66 55.38
CA ARG A 513 -6.36 6.57 56.60
C ARG A 513 -7.05 7.91 56.84
N ASN A 514 -8.37 7.88 56.89
CA ASN A 514 -9.23 9.05 57.04
C ASN A 514 -9.74 9.10 58.48
N MET A 515 -9.26 10.09 59.25
CA MET A 515 -9.61 10.26 60.67
C MET A 515 -10.84 11.15 60.88
N ASP A 516 -11.29 11.88 59.84
CA ASP A 516 -12.40 12.84 59.93
C ASP A 516 -13.79 12.19 59.93
N SER A 517 -13.91 10.98 59.38
CA SER A 517 -15.19 10.30 59.19
C SER A 517 -15.19 8.87 59.74
N VAL A 518 -15.80 8.69 60.92
CA VAL A 518 -15.95 7.41 61.61
C VAL A 518 -16.83 6.46 60.79
N GLY A 519 -16.18 5.55 60.06
CA GLY A 519 -16.83 4.58 59.17
C GLY A 519 -16.36 4.62 57.71
N ALA A 520 -15.41 5.49 57.34
CA ALA A 520 -14.78 5.48 56.02
C ALA A 520 -13.38 4.85 56.07
N ASP A 521 -13.31 3.53 55.88
CA ASP A 521 -12.03 2.83 55.74
C ASP A 521 -11.27 3.34 54.51
N SER A 522 -10.14 4.03 54.75
CA SER A 522 -9.16 4.54 53.77
C SER A 522 -9.64 5.53 52.68
N ASN A 523 -10.93 5.61 52.42
CA ASN A 523 -11.48 6.35 51.29
C ASN A 523 -11.62 7.85 51.61
N GLY A 524 -11.41 8.68 50.59
CA GLY A 524 -11.33 10.14 50.72
C GLY A 524 -10.02 10.69 51.31
N ALA A 525 -9.05 9.85 51.67
CA ALA A 525 -7.81 10.29 52.33
C ALA A 525 -6.85 11.08 51.42
N GLY A 526 -6.89 10.88 50.09
CA GLY A 526 -6.03 11.59 49.12
C GLY A 526 -4.99 10.72 48.38
N LYS A 527 -5.01 9.39 48.56
CA LYS A 527 -4.06 8.43 47.96
C LYS A 527 -3.80 8.66 46.46
N SER A 528 -4.85 8.55 45.64
CA SER A 528 -4.77 8.71 44.19
C SER A 528 -4.46 10.15 43.79
N THR A 529 -4.90 11.15 44.58
CA THR A 529 -4.57 12.56 44.37
C THR A 529 -3.07 12.83 44.49
N LEU A 530 -2.40 12.21 45.47
CA LEU A 530 -0.96 12.33 45.65
C LEU A 530 -0.19 11.77 44.44
N VAL A 531 -0.45 10.51 44.07
CA VAL A 531 0.32 9.83 43.02
C VAL A 531 0.01 10.35 41.60
N MET A 532 -1.15 10.98 41.38
CA MET A 532 -1.51 11.63 40.11
C MET A 532 -1.15 13.13 40.08
N ALA A 533 -0.67 13.73 41.18
CA ALA A 533 -0.23 15.13 41.20
C ALA A 533 0.87 15.42 40.15
N PRO A 534 1.88 14.56 39.91
CA PRO A 534 2.89 14.81 38.88
C PRO A 534 2.28 14.84 37.47
N LEU A 535 1.36 13.92 37.17
CA LEU A 535 0.64 13.90 35.89
C LEU A 535 -0.16 15.19 35.68
N TRP A 536 -0.82 15.69 36.73
CA TRP A 536 -1.57 16.94 36.67
C TRP A 536 -0.67 18.16 36.47
N ALA A 537 0.49 18.20 37.11
CA ALA A 537 1.47 19.27 36.89
C ALA A 537 1.94 19.32 35.43
N LEU A 538 2.26 18.16 34.84
CA LEU A 538 2.81 18.05 33.48
C LEU A 538 1.73 18.24 32.39
N SER A 539 0.57 17.58 32.51
CA SER A 539 -0.46 17.53 31.45
C SER A 539 -1.71 18.38 31.73
N GLY A 540 -1.97 18.77 32.99
CA GLY A 540 -3.22 19.40 33.41
C GLY A 540 -4.40 18.44 33.62
N SER A 541 -4.24 17.14 33.33
CA SER A 541 -5.23 16.09 33.63
C SER A 541 -4.84 15.29 34.88
N THR A 542 -5.83 14.82 35.63
CA THR A 542 -5.67 13.76 36.66
C THR A 542 -6.10 12.38 36.16
N ASP A 543 -6.64 12.29 34.94
CA ASP A 543 -7.18 11.07 34.33
C ASP A 543 -6.40 10.76 33.03
N PRO A 544 -5.81 9.57 32.88
CA PRO A 544 -5.05 9.18 31.68
C PRO A 544 -5.93 8.72 30.49
N ARG A 545 -7.27 8.69 30.62
CA ARG A 545 -8.15 8.12 29.58
C ARG A 545 -8.29 9.02 28.33
N PRO A 546 -8.44 8.45 27.11
CA PRO A 546 -8.29 9.22 25.86
C PRO A 546 -9.33 10.33 25.59
N ASP A 547 -10.55 10.23 26.15
CA ASP A 547 -11.65 11.19 25.92
C ASP A 547 -11.95 12.09 27.14
N SER A 548 -11.18 12.02 28.22
CA SER A 548 -11.41 12.85 29.43
C SER A 548 -10.94 14.31 29.29
N MET A 549 -11.30 14.98 28.18
CA MET A 549 -11.19 16.44 28.04
C MET A 549 -12.08 17.20 29.05
N ARG A 550 -13.03 16.52 29.70
CA ARG A 550 -13.49 16.91 31.04
C ARG A 550 -12.50 16.40 32.09
N GLY A 551 -11.31 17.01 32.13
CA GLY A 551 -10.46 16.93 33.31
C GLY A 551 -11.15 17.58 34.51
N LEU A 552 -10.67 17.29 35.72
CA LEU A 552 -11.12 18.00 36.92
C LEU A 552 -11.01 19.51 36.71
N SER A 553 -12.08 20.24 36.99
CA SER A 553 -12.12 21.68 36.78
C SER A 553 -11.19 22.40 37.77
N ALA A 554 -10.87 23.67 37.48
CA ALA A 554 -10.02 24.47 38.35
C ALA A 554 -10.61 24.73 39.75
N SER A 555 -11.86 24.34 40.02
CA SER A 555 -12.45 24.26 41.36
C SER A 555 -12.30 22.88 42.01
N ASP A 556 -12.36 21.79 41.23
CA ASP A 556 -12.38 20.42 41.77
C ASP A 556 -11.00 19.95 42.29
N VAL A 557 -9.93 20.60 41.82
CA VAL A 557 -8.54 20.37 42.28
C VAL A 557 -8.11 21.29 43.42
N VAL A 558 -8.89 22.32 43.77
CA VAL A 558 -8.53 23.31 44.80
C VAL A 558 -9.24 22.99 46.10
N HIS A 559 -8.47 22.83 47.18
CA HIS A 559 -9.01 22.60 48.52
C HIS A 559 -9.98 23.72 48.92
N GLU A 560 -11.13 23.39 49.49
CA GLU A 560 -12.19 24.38 49.84
C GLU A 560 -11.72 25.58 50.68
N LYS A 561 -10.70 25.38 51.53
CA LYS A 561 -10.10 26.40 52.41
C LYS A 561 -8.99 27.21 51.73
N ALA A 562 -8.52 26.78 50.56
CA ALA A 562 -7.41 27.41 49.82
C ALA A 562 -7.92 28.44 48.79
N LYS A 563 -7.06 29.41 48.44
CA LYS A 563 -7.33 30.39 47.36
C LYS A 563 -6.90 29.88 45.98
N SER A 564 -6.07 28.84 45.95
CA SER A 564 -5.43 28.25 44.79
C SER A 564 -4.77 26.92 45.18
N ALA A 565 -4.72 25.98 44.25
CA ALA A 565 -3.83 24.82 44.32
C ALA A 565 -2.53 25.11 43.56
N ARG A 566 -1.41 24.64 44.08
CA ARG A 566 -0.08 24.67 43.46
C ARG A 566 0.46 23.24 43.44
N VAL A 567 0.94 22.80 42.28
CA VAL A 567 1.78 21.60 42.14
C VAL A 567 3.02 21.96 41.36
N SER A 568 4.19 21.59 41.87
CA SER A 568 5.47 21.68 41.15
C SER A 568 6.14 20.32 41.08
N VAL A 569 6.69 19.99 39.92
CA VAL A 569 7.46 18.77 39.67
C VAL A 569 8.89 19.16 39.28
N GLN A 570 9.86 18.51 39.90
CA GLN A 570 11.29 18.63 39.62
C GLN A 570 11.85 17.28 39.16
N GLY A 571 12.86 17.30 38.31
CA GLY A 571 13.50 16.09 37.79
C GLY A 571 14.48 16.39 36.64
N THR A 572 14.83 15.35 35.89
CA THR A 572 15.64 15.48 34.66
C THR A 572 14.96 14.88 33.43
N ILE A 573 15.27 15.43 32.26
CA ILE A 573 14.90 14.94 30.94
C ILE A 573 16.21 14.61 30.22
N SER A 574 16.47 13.33 29.98
CA SER A 574 17.71 12.81 29.40
C SER A 574 18.97 13.38 30.07
N GLY A 575 18.93 13.51 31.41
CA GLY A 575 20.01 14.04 32.26
C GLY A 575 20.02 15.56 32.45
N ILE A 576 19.14 16.31 31.79
CA ILE A 576 19.06 17.78 31.88
C ILE A 576 17.99 18.18 32.90
N PRO A 577 18.26 19.07 33.88
CA PRO A 577 17.29 19.48 34.88
C PRO A 577 16.11 20.25 34.27
N PHE A 578 14.92 20.00 34.81
CA PHE A 578 13.69 20.72 34.48
C PHE A 578 12.86 21.01 35.73
N THR A 579 11.93 21.96 35.62
CA THR A 579 10.88 22.18 36.63
C THR A 579 9.60 22.67 35.95
N VAL A 580 8.48 22.04 36.28
CA VAL A 580 7.13 22.50 35.89
C VAL A 580 6.39 22.94 37.14
N GLU A 581 5.73 24.10 37.10
CA GLU A 581 4.83 24.58 38.16
C GLU A 581 3.47 24.91 37.56
N ARG A 582 2.41 24.25 38.05
CA ARG A 582 1.02 24.51 37.66
C ARG A 582 0.23 25.03 38.85
N ILE A 583 -0.50 26.11 38.65
CA ILE A 583 -1.37 26.73 39.65
C ILE A 583 -2.80 26.80 39.11
N ALA A 584 -3.76 26.34 39.91
CA ALA A 584 -5.21 26.47 39.66
C ALA A 584 -5.85 27.37 40.72
N GLY A 585 -6.94 28.05 40.36
CA GLY A 585 -7.64 29.01 41.22
C GLY A 585 -7.93 30.33 40.49
N ARG A 586 -8.08 31.43 41.24
CA ARG A 586 -8.49 32.75 40.67
C ARG A 586 -7.48 33.38 39.70
N LYS A 587 -6.22 32.96 39.74
CA LYS A 587 -5.16 33.35 38.81
C LYS A 587 -4.40 32.07 38.40
N PRO A 588 -4.91 31.30 37.44
CA PRO A 588 -4.22 30.10 36.99
C PRO A 588 -2.92 30.48 36.28
N SER A 589 -1.90 29.63 36.39
CA SER A 589 -0.65 29.80 35.66
C SER A 589 0.06 28.47 35.45
N LEU A 590 0.94 28.42 34.45
CA LEU A 590 1.81 27.29 34.15
C LEU A 590 3.17 27.88 33.82
N LYS A 591 4.21 27.48 34.56
CA LYS A 591 5.61 27.83 34.31
C LYS A 591 6.39 26.57 33.96
N PHE A 592 7.43 26.74 33.16
CA PHE A 592 8.31 25.65 32.75
C PHE A 592 9.73 26.16 32.61
N SER A 593 10.68 25.56 33.32
CA SER A 593 12.11 25.78 33.13
C SER A 593 12.79 24.48 32.71
N TYR A 594 13.76 24.59 31.81
CA TYR A 594 14.51 23.49 31.22
C TYR A 594 15.90 24.01 30.82
N HIS A 595 16.97 23.21 31.01
CA HIS A 595 18.37 23.68 30.95
C HIS A 595 18.73 24.85 31.90
N GLY A 596 17.84 25.23 32.83
CA GLY A 596 17.97 26.44 33.64
C GLY A 596 17.49 27.73 32.95
N GLU A 597 17.01 27.65 31.71
CA GLU A 597 16.32 28.75 31.02
C GLU A 597 14.82 28.74 31.36
N ASP A 598 14.15 29.89 31.26
CA ASP A 598 12.69 29.98 31.37
C ASP A 598 12.04 29.71 30.00
N CYS A 599 11.34 28.57 29.90
CA CYS A 599 10.59 28.14 28.72
C CYS A 599 9.10 28.50 28.80
N THR A 600 8.71 29.36 29.75
CA THR A 600 7.31 29.80 29.92
C THR A 600 6.85 30.69 28.75
N GLY A 601 5.75 30.29 28.09
CA GLY A 601 5.14 31.02 26.99
C GLY A 601 4.28 32.21 27.44
N GLN A 602 3.81 33.00 26.47
CA GLN A 602 2.93 34.15 26.73
C GLN A 602 1.57 33.76 27.35
N ASP A 603 1.14 32.51 27.18
CA ASP A 603 0.00 31.93 27.86
C ASP A 603 0.24 30.44 28.23
N MET A 604 -0.69 29.87 29.02
CA MET A 604 -0.59 28.48 29.47
C MET A 604 -0.68 27.45 28.34
N LYS A 605 -1.28 27.76 27.18
CA LYS A 605 -1.37 26.84 26.04
C LYS A 605 -0.04 26.76 25.30
N LEU A 606 0.62 27.91 25.10
CA LEU A 606 1.96 27.98 24.53
C LEU A 606 2.97 27.29 25.45
N THR A 607 2.88 27.48 26.77
CA THR A 607 3.71 26.74 27.74
C THR A 607 3.42 25.23 27.70
N GLN A 608 2.15 24.81 27.67
CA GLN A 608 1.78 23.40 27.55
C GLN A 608 2.34 22.78 26.27
N ALA A 609 2.17 23.43 25.11
CA ALA A 609 2.72 22.96 23.85
C ALA A 609 4.25 22.83 23.87
N LYS A 610 4.96 23.64 24.66
CA LYS A 610 6.41 23.52 24.83
C LYS A 610 6.83 22.37 25.75
N ILE A 611 6.04 22.08 26.79
CA ILE A 611 6.20 20.86 27.62
C ILE A 611 5.92 19.62 26.77
N ASP A 612 4.84 19.64 25.97
CA ASP A 612 4.44 18.52 25.12
C ASP A 612 5.44 18.26 23.97
N GLU A 613 6.08 19.30 23.41
CA GLU A 613 7.16 19.14 22.42
C GLU A 613 8.38 18.38 22.97
N ILE A 614 8.67 18.51 24.26
CA ILE A 614 9.90 18.01 24.90
C ILE A 614 9.67 16.69 25.65
N ILE A 615 8.52 16.52 26.29
CA ILE A 615 8.20 15.36 27.14
C ILE A 615 7.21 14.39 26.46
N ASP A 616 6.38 14.86 25.52
CA ASP A 616 5.15 14.20 25.05
C ASP A 616 4.32 13.70 26.23
N THR A 617 3.66 14.64 26.92
CA THR A 617 2.83 14.30 28.09
C THR A 617 1.66 13.37 27.75
N SER A 618 1.28 13.29 26.47
CA SER A 618 0.28 12.35 25.98
C SER A 618 0.79 10.90 26.01
N MET A 619 2.03 10.66 25.60
CA MET A 619 2.65 9.33 25.72
C MET A 619 2.98 9.01 27.18
N LEU A 620 3.44 9.99 27.97
CA LEU A 620 3.73 9.81 29.40
C LEU A 620 2.52 9.27 30.18
N GLN A 621 1.30 9.74 29.90
CA GLN A 621 0.06 9.21 30.49
C GLN A 621 -0.08 7.69 30.31
N ARG A 622 0.31 7.17 29.15
CA ARG A 622 0.14 5.77 28.74
C ARG A 622 1.24 4.85 29.28
N ILE A 623 2.41 5.43 29.53
CA ILE A 623 3.65 4.73 29.92
C ILE A 623 3.82 4.68 31.45
N ALA A 624 3.36 5.71 32.16
CA ALA A 624 3.70 5.91 33.58
C ALA A 624 2.50 6.03 34.53
N PHE A 625 1.26 6.27 34.06
CA PHE A 625 0.14 6.61 34.95
C PHE A 625 -1.13 5.80 34.66
N HIS A 626 -1.31 4.68 35.38
CA HIS A 626 -2.50 3.84 35.24
C HIS A 626 -3.48 4.05 36.40
N GLY A 627 -4.41 4.99 36.22
CA GLY A 627 -5.50 5.28 37.16
C GLY A 627 -6.51 4.15 37.32
N GLN A 628 -7.38 4.25 38.34
CA GLN A 628 -8.44 3.29 38.71
C GLN A 628 -9.20 2.68 37.50
N TYR A 629 -9.54 3.52 36.52
CA TYR A 629 -10.25 3.15 35.27
C TYR A 629 -9.34 2.95 34.04
N GLY A 630 -8.04 3.26 34.14
CA GLY A 630 -7.09 3.20 33.02
C GLY A 630 -6.66 1.76 32.67
N ILE A 631 -6.58 0.88 33.67
CA ILE A 631 -6.00 -0.47 33.51
C ILE A 631 -6.86 -1.38 32.63
N GLY A 632 -8.19 -1.25 32.69
CA GLY A 632 -9.10 -1.89 31.72
C GLY A 632 -9.24 -1.13 30.41
N GLY A 633 -8.78 0.12 30.34
CA GLY A 633 -9.19 1.11 29.34
C GLY A 633 -8.95 0.67 27.90
N LEU A 634 -7.74 0.17 27.58
CA LEU A 634 -7.44 -0.33 26.22
C LEU A 634 -8.14 -1.66 25.94
N LEU A 635 -8.16 -2.59 26.90
CA LEU A 635 -8.77 -3.91 26.72
C LEU A 635 -10.29 -3.82 26.47
N GLU A 636 -10.98 -2.89 27.13
CA GLU A 636 -12.43 -2.69 27.07
C GLU A 636 -12.88 -1.54 26.12
N ALA A 637 -11.94 -0.86 25.44
CA ALA A 637 -12.20 0.21 24.48
C ALA A 637 -13.16 -0.20 23.33
N SER A 638 -13.80 0.75 22.63
CA SER A 638 -14.39 0.42 21.32
C SER A 638 -13.30 0.16 20.27
N ASP A 639 -13.62 -0.52 19.17
CA ASP A 639 -12.65 -0.78 18.10
C ASP A 639 -12.14 0.50 17.40
N LYS A 640 -12.94 1.58 17.43
CA LYS A 640 -12.49 2.90 17.02
C LYS A 640 -11.41 3.37 17.98
N ASP A 641 -11.70 3.40 19.28
CA ASP A 641 -10.83 4.02 20.27
C ASP A 641 -9.54 3.20 20.48
N PHE A 642 -9.60 1.87 20.34
CA PHE A 642 -8.43 0.99 20.29
C PHE A 642 -7.50 1.32 19.10
N LYS A 643 -8.08 1.63 17.94
CA LYS A 643 -7.32 2.05 16.74
C LYS A 643 -6.79 3.48 16.84
N ASP A 644 -7.57 4.39 17.41
CA ASP A 644 -7.16 5.78 17.69
C ASP A 644 -6.09 5.86 18.79
N GLU A 645 -5.94 4.81 19.59
CA GLU A 645 -4.91 4.67 20.62
C GLU A 645 -3.63 4.03 20.04
N LEU A 646 -3.75 2.94 19.27
CA LEU A 646 -2.63 2.36 18.52
C LEU A 646 -2.03 3.33 17.48
N SER A 647 -2.85 4.14 16.80
CA SER A 647 -2.37 5.06 15.75
C SER A 647 -1.51 6.21 16.26
N ARG A 648 -1.43 6.43 17.58
CA ARG A 648 -0.54 7.43 18.23
C ARG A 648 0.91 6.94 18.35
N VAL A 649 1.10 5.63 18.47
CA VAL A 649 2.41 4.98 18.64
C VAL A 649 2.91 4.37 17.32
N ILE A 650 2.02 4.09 16.38
CA ILE A 650 2.33 3.67 15.00
C ILE A 650 2.41 4.91 14.10
N ALA A 651 3.30 4.92 13.09
CA ALA A 651 3.37 5.99 12.08
C ALA A 651 2.22 5.92 11.03
N MET A 652 0.95 5.99 11.47
CA MET A 652 -0.21 5.84 10.59
C MET A 652 -0.46 7.07 9.70
N ASP A 653 -0.15 8.28 10.21
CA ASP A 653 -0.32 9.56 9.47
C ASP A 653 0.40 9.57 8.12
N LEU A 654 1.57 8.92 8.06
CA LEU A 654 2.33 8.71 6.82
C LEU A 654 1.45 8.05 5.75
N TRP A 655 0.84 6.91 6.06
CA TRP A 655 0.07 6.14 5.08
C TRP A 655 -1.23 6.85 4.70
N VAL A 656 -1.84 7.61 5.62
CA VAL A 656 -2.99 8.48 5.35
C VAL A 656 -2.61 9.62 4.40
N ALA A 657 -1.47 10.27 4.63
CA ALA A 657 -0.96 11.33 3.76
C ALA A 657 -0.48 10.81 2.40
N ALA A 658 0.15 9.62 2.36
CA ALA A 658 0.58 8.95 1.13
C ALA A 658 -0.62 8.61 0.26
N LYS A 659 -1.69 8.08 0.87
CA LYS A 659 -2.96 7.84 0.17
C LYS A 659 -3.57 9.14 -0.36
N LYS A 660 -3.63 10.19 0.46
CA LYS A 660 -4.17 11.50 0.02
C LYS A 660 -3.41 12.04 -1.20
N LYS A 661 -2.09 11.84 -1.24
CA LYS A 661 -1.21 12.26 -2.33
C LYS A 661 -1.38 11.38 -3.59
N SER A 662 -1.39 10.05 -3.45
CA SER A 662 -1.64 9.14 -4.58
C SER A 662 -3.02 9.34 -5.20
N LEU A 663 -4.06 9.57 -4.38
CA LEU A 663 -5.41 9.88 -4.85
C LEU A 663 -5.49 11.21 -5.60
N GLN A 664 -4.70 12.21 -5.20
CA GLN A 664 -4.65 13.50 -5.92
C GLN A 664 -3.90 13.37 -7.25
N GLU A 665 -2.75 12.68 -7.27
CA GLU A 665 -2.04 12.39 -8.53
C GLU A 665 -2.88 11.52 -9.47
N LEU A 666 -3.61 10.53 -8.95
CA LEU A 666 -4.56 9.70 -9.69
C LEU A 666 -5.65 10.55 -10.36
N ARG A 667 -6.32 11.43 -9.61
CA ARG A 667 -7.36 12.33 -10.15
C ARG A 667 -6.82 13.23 -11.25
N ASN A 668 -5.65 13.84 -11.04
CA ASN A 668 -5.01 14.69 -12.03
C ASN A 668 -4.75 13.91 -13.34
N LYS A 669 -4.23 12.67 -13.23
CA LYS A 669 -3.96 11.80 -14.39
C LYS A 669 -5.25 11.27 -15.05
N GLN A 670 -6.32 11.03 -14.30
CA GLN A 670 -7.62 10.68 -14.88
C GLN A 670 -8.17 11.81 -15.77
N THR A 671 -8.12 13.07 -15.31
CA THR A 671 -8.53 14.22 -16.14
C THR A 671 -7.61 14.44 -17.36
N GLU A 672 -6.31 14.11 -17.25
CA GLU A 672 -5.39 14.11 -18.40
C GLU A 672 -5.76 13.03 -19.44
N VAL A 673 -6.13 11.83 -18.99
CA VAL A 673 -6.63 10.74 -19.85
C VAL A 673 -7.95 11.14 -20.53
N GLU A 674 -8.92 11.67 -19.78
CA GLU A 674 -10.21 12.17 -20.30
C GLU A 674 -10.01 13.26 -21.37
N PHE A 675 -9.08 14.20 -21.14
CA PHE A 675 -8.73 15.24 -22.10
C PHE A 675 -8.08 14.67 -23.38
N LEU A 676 -7.14 13.72 -23.24
CA LEU A 676 -6.47 13.08 -24.36
C LEU A 676 -7.43 12.20 -25.18
N GLU A 677 -8.41 11.55 -24.54
CA GLU A 677 -9.47 10.77 -25.20
C GLU A 677 -10.37 11.66 -26.07
N GLY A 678 -10.79 12.81 -25.53
CA GLY A 678 -11.55 13.82 -26.27
C GLY A 678 -10.76 14.39 -27.45
N ALA A 679 -9.47 14.70 -27.25
CA ALA A 679 -8.59 15.20 -28.30
C ALA A 679 -8.35 14.17 -29.41
N LEU A 680 -8.17 12.88 -29.07
CA LEU A 680 -8.06 11.78 -30.03
C LEU A 680 -9.34 11.62 -30.83
N THR A 681 -10.50 11.63 -30.17
CA THR A 681 -11.82 11.55 -30.83
C THR A 681 -12.00 12.69 -31.84
N GLN A 682 -11.61 13.92 -31.47
CA GLN A 682 -11.67 15.08 -32.36
C GLN A 682 -10.71 14.96 -33.56
N LEU A 683 -9.48 14.49 -33.36
CA LEU A 683 -8.51 14.27 -34.44
C LEU A 683 -8.94 13.13 -35.38
N GLN A 684 -9.55 12.06 -34.85
CA GLN A 684 -10.11 10.96 -35.66
C GLN A 684 -11.26 11.45 -36.54
N GLN A 685 -12.19 12.26 -36.02
CA GLN A 685 -13.25 12.87 -36.84
C GLN A 685 -12.67 13.82 -37.90
N GLN A 686 -11.69 14.66 -37.55
CA GLN A 686 -11.02 15.54 -38.51
C GLN A 686 -10.33 14.74 -39.62
N LYS A 687 -9.63 13.66 -39.28
CA LYS A 687 -9.03 12.75 -40.26
C LYS A 687 -10.09 12.18 -41.21
N PHE A 688 -11.19 11.63 -40.68
CA PHE A 688 -12.27 11.06 -41.49
C PHE A 688 -12.87 12.07 -42.50
N GLU A 689 -13.11 13.32 -42.08
CA GLU A 689 -13.59 14.38 -42.98
C GLU A 689 -12.57 14.77 -44.07
N ILE A 690 -11.26 14.64 -43.80
CA ILE A 690 -10.21 14.85 -44.80
C ILE A 690 -10.07 13.64 -45.73
N GLU A 691 -10.10 12.40 -45.21
CA GLU A 691 -10.07 11.17 -46.02
C GLU A 691 -11.22 11.15 -47.05
N LYS A 692 -12.42 11.56 -46.62
CA LYS A 692 -13.57 11.74 -47.52
C LYS A 692 -13.28 12.75 -48.63
N LYS A 693 -12.74 13.92 -48.31
CA LYS A 693 -12.37 14.95 -49.30
C LYS A 693 -11.24 14.51 -50.23
N VAL A 694 -10.26 13.75 -49.73
CA VAL A 694 -9.21 13.12 -50.54
C VAL A 694 -9.82 12.18 -51.58
N GLN A 695 -10.82 11.36 -51.21
CA GLN A 695 -11.52 10.50 -52.18
C GLN A 695 -12.43 11.29 -53.13
N GLU A 696 -13.16 12.30 -52.66
CA GLU A 696 -13.98 13.18 -53.52
C GLU A 696 -13.12 13.98 -54.52
N SER A 697 -11.89 14.34 -54.14
CA SER A 697 -10.89 14.95 -55.03
C SER A 697 -10.31 13.93 -56.01
N LYS A 698 -9.95 12.73 -55.53
CA LYS A 698 -9.45 11.63 -56.37
C LYS A 698 -10.46 11.22 -57.46
N ILE A 699 -11.74 11.05 -57.10
CA ILE A 699 -12.79 10.68 -58.05
C ILE A 699 -12.96 11.77 -59.12
N ARG A 700 -12.89 13.05 -58.76
CA ARG A 700 -12.90 14.16 -59.74
C ARG A 700 -11.67 14.14 -60.65
N LEU A 701 -10.50 13.81 -60.12
CA LEU A 701 -9.23 13.68 -60.84
C LEU A 701 -9.31 12.55 -61.89
N GLU A 702 -9.74 11.35 -61.48
CA GLU A 702 -9.91 10.17 -62.36
C GLU A 702 -11.04 10.36 -63.40
N GLN A 703 -12.15 11.01 -63.03
CA GLN A 703 -13.23 11.35 -63.97
C GLN A 703 -12.79 12.39 -65.01
N TRP A 704 -12.00 13.39 -64.61
CA TRP A 704 -11.44 14.39 -65.53
C TRP A 704 -10.52 13.72 -66.55
N GLU A 705 -9.63 12.82 -66.11
CA GLU A 705 -8.72 12.08 -66.99
C GLU A 705 -9.48 11.17 -67.96
N THR A 706 -10.44 10.38 -67.46
CA THR A 706 -11.29 9.53 -68.30
C THR A 706 -12.04 10.36 -69.36
N SER A 707 -12.60 11.51 -68.98
CA SER A 707 -13.26 12.44 -69.89
C SER A 707 -12.30 13.12 -70.88
N TRP A 708 -11.06 13.40 -70.47
CA TRP A 708 -10.01 13.99 -71.32
C TRP A 708 -9.51 12.99 -72.37
N TYR A 709 -9.21 11.74 -71.97
CA TYR A 709 -8.83 10.67 -72.89
C TYR A 709 -9.94 10.36 -73.90
N HIS A 710 -11.20 10.24 -73.44
CA HIS A 710 -12.34 10.00 -74.32
C HIS A 710 -12.56 11.12 -75.35
N ARG A 711 -12.42 12.40 -74.92
CA ARG A 711 -12.51 13.56 -75.85
C ARG A 711 -11.33 13.62 -76.82
N CYS A 712 -10.12 13.26 -76.39
CA CYS A 712 -8.98 13.15 -77.30
C CYS A 712 -9.22 12.05 -78.36
N GLY A 713 -9.64 10.85 -77.94
CA GLY A 713 -9.90 9.73 -78.85
C GLY A 713 -10.99 10.02 -79.89
N ILE A 714 -12.08 10.70 -79.50
CA ILE A 714 -13.11 11.15 -80.47
C ILE A 714 -12.51 12.12 -81.49
N LEU A 715 -11.77 13.14 -81.03
CA LEU A 715 -11.17 14.14 -81.93
C LEU A 715 -10.07 13.55 -82.83
N GLU A 716 -9.37 12.52 -82.37
CA GLU A 716 -8.41 11.75 -83.17
C GLU A 716 -9.13 10.93 -84.24
N GLN A 717 -10.17 10.18 -83.88
CA GLN A 717 -10.98 9.40 -84.81
C GLN A 717 -11.70 10.28 -85.85
N GLU A 718 -12.25 11.44 -85.45
CA GLU A 718 -12.86 12.39 -86.37
C GLU A 718 -11.84 13.00 -87.35
N ALA A 719 -10.61 13.23 -86.91
CA ALA A 719 -9.52 13.73 -87.75
C ALA A 719 -9.01 12.66 -88.72
N GLU A 720 -8.88 11.41 -88.26
CA GLU A 720 -8.47 10.25 -89.06
C GLU A 720 -9.49 9.94 -90.15
N VAL A 721 -10.79 9.86 -89.83
CA VAL A 721 -11.86 9.66 -90.82
C VAL A 721 -11.90 10.82 -91.83
N ALA A 722 -11.76 12.08 -91.38
CA ALA A 722 -11.74 13.22 -92.29
C ALA A 722 -10.48 13.25 -93.19
N ALA A 723 -9.36 12.70 -92.74
CA ALA A 723 -8.15 12.53 -93.53
C ALA A 723 -8.25 11.36 -94.51
N GLU A 724 -8.89 10.25 -94.13
CA GLU A 724 -9.23 9.14 -95.03
C GLU A 724 -10.16 9.60 -96.16
N ASP A 725 -11.26 10.28 -95.85
CA ASP A 725 -12.20 10.76 -96.87
C ASP A 725 -11.54 11.76 -97.83
N LEU A 726 -10.67 12.64 -97.31
CA LEU A 726 -9.85 13.52 -98.14
C LEU A 726 -8.89 12.72 -99.06
N ASN A 727 -8.25 11.67 -98.54
CA ASN A 727 -7.32 10.84 -99.29
C ASN A 727 -8.03 10.01 -100.38
N ARG A 728 -9.19 9.41 -100.06
CA ARG A 728 -10.06 8.71 -101.03
C ARG A 728 -10.51 9.66 -102.14
N LEU A 729 -10.92 10.88 -101.77
CA LEU A 729 -11.31 11.91 -102.74
C LEU A 729 -10.14 12.25 -103.66
N VAL A 730 -8.95 12.53 -103.12
CA VAL A 730 -7.71 12.82 -103.88
C VAL A 730 -7.34 11.70 -104.85
N MET A 731 -7.35 10.43 -104.42
CA MET A 731 -7.06 9.28 -105.30
C MET A 731 -8.10 9.17 -106.44
N SER A 732 -9.37 9.47 -106.14
CA SER A 732 -10.44 9.51 -107.14
C SER A 732 -10.30 10.70 -108.11
N CYS A 733 -9.81 11.86 -107.63
CA CYS A 733 -9.47 13.01 -108.46
C CYS A 733 -8.30 12.70 -109.40
N GLN A 734 -7.23 12.07 -108.92
CA GLN A 734 -6.10 11.65 -109.76
C GLN A 734 -6.55 10.68 -110.86
N THR A 735 -7.44 9.74 -110.53
CA THR A 735 -8.03 8.80 -111.51
C THR A 735 -8.84 9.54 -112.58
N ARG A 736 -9.71 10.48 -112.18
CA ARG A 736 -10.50 11.30 -113.13
C ARG A 736 -9.65 12.30 -113.93
N TYR A 737 -8.58 12.82 -113.34
CA TYR A 737 -7.60 13.68 -114.02
C TYR A 737 -6.84 12.91 -115.10
N GLN A 738 -6.43 11.66 -114.82
CA GLN A 738 -5.83 10.79 -115.83
C GLN A 738 -6.79 10.52 -117.00
N GLN A 739 -8.07 10.25 -116.72
CA GLN A 739 -9.13 10.08 -117.74
C GLN A 739 -9.48 11.37 -118.53
N PHE A 740 -9.11 12.54 -118.00
CA PHE A 740 -9.19 13.83 -118.68
C PHE A 740 -7.95 14.08 -119.56
N ILE A 741 -6.75 13.71 -119.09
CA ILE A 741 -5.52 13.69 -119.89
C ILE A 741 -5.67 12.74 -121.09
N GLU A 742 -6.18 11.52 -120.89
CA GLU A 742 -6.39 10.55 -121.97
C GLU A 742 -7.41 11.05 -123.02
N ALA A 743 -8.43 11.80 -122.60
CA ALA A 743 -9.39 12.44 -123.51
C ALA A 743 -8.77 13.59 -124.31
N THR A 744 -7.88 14.39 -123.70
CA THR A 744 -7.20 15.52 -124.36
C THR A 744 -6.04 15.08 -125.24
N SER A 745 -5.20 14.13 -124.82
CA SER A 745 -4.16 13.54 -125.68
C SER A 745 -4.76 12.79 -126.88
N SER A 746 -5.97 12.22 -126.73
CA SER A 746 -6.71 11.67 -127.88
C SER A 746 -7.15 12.74 -128.89
N LEU A 747 -7.33 14.00 -128.50
CA LEU A 747 -7.57 15.13 -129.40
C LEU A 747 -6.25 15.61 -130.04
N GLU A 748 -5.17 15.71 -129.26
CA GLU A 748 -3.85 16.11 -129.77
C GLU A 748 -3.34 15.17 -130.88
N SER A 749 -3.55 13.85 -130.74
CA SER A 749 -3.16 12.86 -131.77
C SER A 749 -3.82 13.07 -133.15
N ILE A 750 -4.97 13.77 -133.21
CA ILE A 750 -5.66 14.12 -134.46
C ILE A 750 -5.01 15.37 -135.07
N VAL A 751 -4.62 16.36 -134.24
CA VAL A 751 -3.88 17.56 -134.67
C VAL A 751 -2.49 17.19 -135.20
N SER A 752 -1.78 16.26 -134.54
CA SER A 752 -0.42 15.84 -134.91
C SER A 752 -0.30 15.12 -136.26
N ARG A 753 -1.40 14.82 -136.97
CA ARG A 753 -1.34 14.26 -138.35
C ARG A 753 -0.94 15.28 -139.42
N LEU A 754 -0.89 16.58 -139.10
CA LEU A 754 -0.67 17.67 -140.07
C LEU A 754 0.80 18.11 -140.28
N GLU A 755 1.72 17.78 -139.37
CA GLU A 755 3.09 18.37 -139.33
C GLU A 755 4.20 17.32 -139.62
N ARG A 756 4.17 16.72 -140.82
CA ARG A 756 5.17 15.71 -141.24
C ARG A 756 6.55 16.30 -141.59
N PHE A 757 7.57 15.40 -141.65
CA PHE A 757 8.97 15.51 -142.15
C PHE A 757 10.12 15.77 -141.14
N ILE A 758 11.08 14.83 -141.10
CA ILE A 758 12.49 14.90 -140.61
C ILE A 758 12.72 14.83 -139.07
N SER A 759 13.87 14.28 -138.65
CA SER A 759 14.30 13.96 -137.25
C SER A 759 15.85 13.82 -137.18
N GLY A 760 16.55 13.64 -136.04
CA GLY A 760 16.21 13.58 -134.60
C GLY A 760 17.33 12.91 -133.74
N LEU A 761 17.05 12.65 -132.44
CA LEU A 761 17.81 11.85 -131.43
C LEU A 761 19.11 12.41 -130.80
N ASP A 762 19.20 12.32 -129.45
CA ASP A 762 20.17 11.47 -128.71
C ASP A 762 19.72 11.21 -127.22
N ASN A 763 20.48 10.43 -126.44
CA ASN A 763 20.14 9.77 -125.15
C ASN A 763 20.30 10.69 -123.88
N VAL A 764 19.93 10.36 -122.61
CA VAL A 764 19.90 9.15 -121.71
C VAL A 764 18.81 9.40 -120.61
N GLY A 765 18.19 8.50 -119.80
CA GLY A 765 18.32 7.05 -119.47
C GLY A 765 17.28 6.57 -118.40
N GLY A 766 17.68 5.81 -117.36
CA GLY A 766 16.81 5.24 -116.28
C GLY A 766 17.54 5.04 -114.92
N PRO A 767 17.08 4.21 -113.94
CA PRO A 767 16.01 3.19 -113.99
C PRO A 767 15.07 3.06 -112.71
N ASP A 768 14.43 1.90 -112.60
CA ASP A 768 13.37 1.33 -111.72
C ASP A 768 13.25 1.60 -110.18
N ARG A 769 11.98 1.81 -109.77
CA ARG A 769 11.03 0.91 -109.05
C ARG A 769 11.45 -0.04 -107.87
N TYR A 770 10.45 -0.24 -106.98
CA TYR A 770 10.20 -1.34 -106.00
C TYR A 770 11.07 -1.43 -104.72
N GLU A 771 10.70 -2.12 -103.62
CA GLU A 771 9.41 -2.36 -102.88
C GLU A 771 9.68 -3.30 -101.68
N VAL A 772 9.49 -2.89 -100.41
CA VAL A 772 9.37 -3.81 -99.25
C VAL A 772 8.62 -3.14 -98.09
N THR A 773 7.54 -3.73 -97.52
CA THR A 773 7.02 -3.31 -96.19
C THR A 773 6.18 -4.34 -95.40
N GLU A 774 6.16 -5.63 -95.76
CA GLU A 774 5.30 -6.63 -95.09
C GLU A 774 5.94 -7.30 -93.85
N THR A 775 7.26 -7.52 -93.86
CA THR A 775 7.96 -8.36 -92.86
C THR A 775 8.03 -7.78 -91.46
N VAL A 776 8.14 -6.45 -91.32
CA VAL A 776 8.29 -5.78 -90.01
C VAL A 776 7.01 -5.82 -89.19
N ASN A 777 5.84 -5.65 -89.82
CA ASN A 777 4.55 -5.67 -89.14
C ASN A 777 4.23 -7.07 -88.56
N LYS A 778 4.46 -8.14 -89.33
CA LYS A 778 4.32 -9.52 -88.85
C LYS A 778 5.22 -9.83 -87.64
N ARG A 779 6.42 -9.24 -87.55
CA ARG A 779 7.30 -9.41 -86.37
C ARG A 779 6.79 -8.64 -85.14
N ARG A 780 6.23 -7.44 -85.31
CA ARG A 780 5.59 -6.67 -84.22
C ARG A 780 4.39 -7.42 -83.65
N GLU A 781 3.52 -7.94 -84.51
CA GLU A 781 2.31 -8.68 -84.12
C GLU A 781 2.65 -9.97 -83.35
N MET A 782 3.63 -10.73 -83.84
CA MET A 782 4.19 -11.91 -83.17
C MET A 782 4.77 -11.58 -81.77
N LEU A 783 5.50 -10.45 -81.64
CA LEU A 783 6.04 -9.99 -80.35
C LEU A 783 4.93 -9.51 -79.39
N LEU A 784 3.88 -8.85 -79.90
CA LEU A 784 2.72 -8.47 -79.08
C LEU A 784 2.02 -9.70 -78.50
N THR A 785 1.77 -10.74 -79.32
CA THR A 785 1.20 -12.00 -78.84
C THR A 785 2.11 -12.66 -77.80
N LYS A 786 3.42 -12.76 -78.04
CA LYS A 786 4.33 -13.39 -77.06
C LYS A 786 4.45 -12.59 -75.75
N VAL A 787 4.41 -11.26 -75.78
CA VAL A 787 4.33 -10.43 -74.55
C VAL A 787 3.00 -10.65 -73.82
N ALA A 788 1.89 -10.83 -74.54
CA ALA A 788 0.60 -11.15 -73.91
C ALA A 788 0.60 -12.54 -73.24
N GLU A 789 1.14 -13.57 -73.92
CA GLU A 789 1.35 -14.92 -73.38
C GLU A 789 2.24 -14.89 -72.12
N LEU A 790 3.45 -14.32 -72.22
CA LEU A 790 4.37 -14.16 -71.08
C LEU A 790 3.73 -13.35 -69.95
N SER A 791 2.85 -12.39 -70.25
CA SER A 791 2.09 -11.64 -69.24
C SER A 791 0.98 -12.46 -68.56
N VAL A 792 0.54 -13.59 -69.12
CA VAL A 792 -0.35 -14.55 -68.45
C VAL A 792 0.47 -15.58 -67.66
N GLU A 793 1.58 -16.07 -68.25
CA GLU A 793 2.52 -17.00 -67.62
C GLU A 793 3.16 -16.39 -66.35
N VAL A 794 3.61 -15.13 -66.41
CA VAL A 794 4.10 -14.38 -65.24
C VAL A 794 3.03 -14.26 -64.15
N ARG A 795 1.78 -13.93 -64.49
CA ARG A 795 0.70 -13.76 -63.49
C ARG A 795 0.23 -15.08 -62.87
N THR A 796 0.28 -16.18 -63.61
CA THR A 796 0.02 -17.52 -63.05
C THR A 796 1.20 -18.00 -62.18
N CYS A 797 2.45 -17.77 -62.61
CA CYS A 797 3.64 -18.02 -61.81
C CYS A 797 3.64 -17.20 -60.50
N GLU A 798 3.30 -15.91 -60.56
CA GLU A 798 3.15 -15.02 -59.40
C GLU A 798 2.05 -15.50 -58.44
N SER A 799 0.89 -15.95 -58.97
CA SER A 799 -0.18 -16.51 -58.15
C SER A 799 0.25 -17.80 -57.43
N LEU A 800 1.01 -18.66 -58.10
CA LEU A 800 1.56 -19.90 -57.53
C LEU A 800 2.67 -19.61 -56.50
N LEU A 801 3.56 -18.67 -56.80
CA LEU A 801 4.61 -18.20 -55.91
C LEU A 801 4.04 -17.59 -54.62
N ASN A 802 3.06 -16.70 -54.74
CA ASN A 802 2.40 -16.10 -53.58
C ASN A 802 1.62 -17.13 -52.75
N LYS A 803 1.00 -18.14 -53.38
CA LYS A 803 0.41 -19.29 -52.66
C LYS A 803 1.47 -20.13 -51.92
N LYS A 804 2.64 -20.39 -52.53
CA LYS A 804 3.75 -21.11 -51.87
C LYS A 804 4.32 -20.30 -50.71
N LYS A 805 4.58 -19.00 -50.90
CA LYS A 805 5.01 -18.07 -49.82
C LYS A 805 4.01 -17.99 -48.68
N HIS A 806 2.70 -17.97 -48.97
CA HIS A 806 1.67 -18.01 -47.93
C HIS A 806 1.71 -19.33 -47.15
N ARG A 807 1.80 -20.48 -47.84
CA ARG A 807 1.94 -21.80 -47.18
C ARG A 807 3.19 -21.89 -46.31
N LEU A 808 4.33 -21.36 -46.77
CA LEU A 808 5.56 -21.28 -45.97
C LEU A 808 5.37 -20.41 -44.71
N HIS A 809 4.83 -19.20 -44.84
CA HIS A 809 4.56 -18.32 -43.69
C HIS A 809 3.52 -18.87 -42.73
N GLU A 810 2.51 -19.58 -43.22
CA GLU A 810 1.45 -20.19 -42.44
C GLU A 810 1.97 -21.41 -41.66
N TYR A 811 2.75 -22.28 -42.32
CA TYR A 811 3.45 -23.38 -41.65
C TYR A 811 4.44 -22.86 -40.61
N ALA A 812 5.30 -21.90 -40.97
CA ALA A 812 6.29 -21.32 -40.05
C ALA A 812 5.67 -20.60 -38.83
N ARG A 813 4.44 -20.07 -38.95
CA ARG A 813 3.68 -19.52 -37.80
C ARG A 813 3.00 -20.59 -36.95
N ASN A 814 2.60 -21.71 -37.54
CA ASN A 814 1.80 -22.75 -36.88
C ASN A 814 2.61 -23.99 -36.44
N VAL A 815 3.91 -24.07 -36.77
CA VAL A 815 4.81 -25.15 -36.33
C VAL A 815 4.78 -25.38 -34.81
N SER A 816 4.61 -24.33 -34.01
CA SER A 816 4.52 -24.43 -32.54
C SER A 816 3.18 -24.94 -32.00
N SER A 817 2.17 -25.17 -32.84
CA SER A 817 0.85 -25.69 -32.47
C SER A 817 0.45 -26.99 -33.18
N LEU A 818 1.26 -27.46 -34.14
CA LEU A 818 1.06 -28.72 -34.85
C LEU A 818 1.75 -29.88 -34.11
N GLN A 819 0.99 -30.82 -33.56
CA GLN A 819 1.55 -32.03 -32.94
C GLN A 819 2.01 -33.07 -33.97
N ILE A 820 1.41 -33.09 -35.16
CA ILE A 820 1.67 -34.05 -36.23
C ILE A 820 1.72 -33.30 -37.57
N CYS A 821 2.67 -33.65 -38.45
CA CYS A 821 2.79 -33.11 -39.80
C CYS A 821 1.65 -33.61 -40.71
N ASP A 822 0.97 -32.69 -41.40
CA ASP A 822 -0.09 -32.99 -42.37
C ASP A 822 0.43 -33.69 -43.64
N ARG A 823 1.67 -33.40 -44.07
CA ARG A 823 2.29 -33.95 -45.29
C ARG A 823 2.87 -35.36 -45.12
N CYS A 824 3.24 -35.79 -43.91
CA CYS A 824 3.89 -37.09 -43.67
C CYS A 824 3.42 -37.91 -42.45
N LEU A 825 2.52 -37.35 -41.62
CA LEU A 825 1.93 -37.98 -40.43
C LEU A 825 2.91 -38.35 -39.31
N GLN A 826 4.12 -37.79 -39.30
CA GLN A 826 5.07 -37.90 -38.17
C GLN A 826 4.88 -36.77 -37.14
N PRO A 827 5.29 -36.96 -35.86
CA PRO A 827 5.33 -35.89 -34.87
C PRO A 827 6.24 -34.74 -35.32
N VAL A 828 5.85 -33.50 -35.02
CA VAL A 828 6.66 -32.32 -35.39
C VAL A 828 7.73 -32.05 -34.33
N ASP A 829 8.93 -32.59 -34.54
CA ASP A 829 10.13 -32.21 -33.77
C ASP A 829 10.91 -31.06 -34.42
N SER A 830 12.00 -30.63 -33.78
CA SER A 830 12.85 -29.53 -34.26
C SER A 830 13.62 -29.86 -35.54
N SER A 831 13.92 -31.12 -35.83
CA SER A 831 14.54 -31.54 -37.09
C SER A 831 13.51 -31.57 -38.22
N HIS A 832 12.33 -32.10 -37.93
CA HIS A 832 11.25 -32.30 -38.90
C HIS A 832 10.62 -30.97 -39.36
N SER A 833 10.41 -30.05 -38.42
CA SER A 833 9.97 -28.67 -38.73
C SER A 833 11.01 -27.93 -39.56
N THR A 834 12.29 -27.95 -39.20
CA THR A 834 13.38 -27.34 -39.98
C THR A 834 13.48 -27.95 -41.39
N GLN A 835 13.39 -29.29 -41.54
CA GLN A 835 13.47 -29.94 -42.85
C GLN A 835 12.24 -29.61 -43.74
N THR A 836 11.05 -29.49 -43.14
CA THR A 836 9.83 -29.11 -43.87
C THR A 836 9.85 -27.63 -44.28
N ILE A 837 10.37 -26.75 -43.42
CA ILE A 837 10.63 -25.35 -43.75
C ILE A 837 11.63 -25.26 -44.90
N PHE A 838 12.77 -25.95 -44.82
CA PHE A 838 13.78 -25.96 -45.88
C PHE A 838 13.22 -26.43 -47.24
N GLN A 839 12.39 -27.48 -47.27
CA GLN A 839 11.70 -27.92 -48.49
C GLN A 839 10.71 -26.89 -49.03
N LEU A 840 10.01 -26.16 -48.17
CA LEU A 840 9.08 -25.09 -48.58
C LEU A 840 9.83 -23.82 -49.03
N GLU A 841 10.98 -23.51 -48.43
CA GLU A 841 11.90 -22.47 -48.87
C GLU A 841 12.51 -22.81 -50.22
N GLU A 842 12.90 -24.07 -50.46
CA GLU A 842 13.37 -24.55 -51.77
C GLU A 842 12.25 -24.53 -52.81
N GLU A 843 11.04 -25.04 -52.48
CA GLU A 843 9.86 -24.94 -53.35
C GLU A 843 9.53 -23.48 -53.69
N VAL A 844 9.75 -22.52 -52.78
CA VAL A 844 9.61 -21.08 -53.02
C VAL A 844 10.74 -20.56 -53.90
N ALA A 845 12.01 -20.80 -53.56
CA ALA A 845 13.18 -20.29 -54.27
C ALA A 845 13.20 -20.73 -55.76
N GLN A 846 12.90 -22.00 -56.04
CA GLN A 846 12.73 -22.49 -57.42
C GLN A 846 11.60 -21.76 -58.17
N SER A 847 10.57 -21.31 -57.46
CA SER A 847 9.45 -20.54 -58.04
C SER A 847 9.77 -19.04 -58.16
N GLU A 848 10.61 -18.49 -57.29
CA GLU A 848 11.16 -17.13 -57.41
C GLU A 848 12.13 -17.05 -58.58
N GLU A 849 12.97 -18.07 -58.78
CA GLU A 849 13.87 -18.16 -59.92
C GLU A 849 13.06 -18.27 -61.22
N ALA A 850 12.08 -19.19 -61.30
CA ALA A 850 11.21 -19.31 -62.47
C ALA A 850 10.42 -18.01 -62.77
N TYR A 851 9.88 -17.35 -61.73
CA TYR A 851 9.24 -16.03 -61.87
C TYR A 851 10.24 -14.97 -62.37
N THR A 852 11.47 -14.97 -61.87
CA THR A 852 12.53 -14.02 -62.25
C THR A 852 13.01 -14.28 -63.68
N GLN A 853 13.15 -15.54 -64.10
CA GLN A 853 13.47 -15.92 -65.47
C GLN A 853 12.35 -15.48 -66.43
N LEU A 854 11.08 -15.78 -66.13
CA LEU A 854 9.93 -15.32 -66.93
C LEU A 854 9.77 -13.79 -66.93
N MET A 855 10.04 -13.11 -65.82
CA MET A 855 10.05 -11.64 -65.76
C MET A 855 11.19 -11.04 -66.57
N ASN A 856 12.37 -11.66 -66.58
CA ASN A 856 13.49 -11.23 -67.42
C ASN A 856 13.23 -11.51 -68.90
N GLU A 857 12.66 -12.67 -69.26
CA GLU A 857 12.25 -12.98 -70.63
C GLU A 857 11.14 -12.04 -71.10
N ARG A 858 10.14 -11.76 -70.25
CA ARG A 858 9.10 -10.75 -70.53
C ARG A 858 9.71 -9.36 -70.66
N MET A 859 10.64 -8.94 -69.79
CA MET A 859 11.32 -7.65 -69.90
C MET A 859 12.20 -7.55 -71.15
N LEU A 860 12.85 -8.64 -71.56
CA LEU A 860 13.64 -8.70 -72.80
C LEU A 860 12.73 -8.67 -74.03
N THR A 861 11.61 -9.38 -74.01
CA THR A 861 10.61 -9.38 -75.10
C THR A 861 9.84 -8.05 -75.15
N GLU A 862 9.59 -7.41 -74.01
CA GLU A 862 9.06 -6.04 -73.91
C GLU A 862 10.10 -5.03 -74.41
N ARG A 863 11.39 -5.22 -74.14
CA ARG A 863 12.48 -4.40 -74.71
C ARG A 863 12.65 -4.63 -76.21
N GLU A 864 12.57 -5.86 -76.71
CA GLU A 864 12.53 -6.13 -78.16
C GLU A 864 11.28 -5.52 -78.78
N LEU A 865 10.10 -5.69 -78.19
CA LEU A 865 8.86 -5.08 -78.65
C LEU A 865 8.94 -3.55 -78.56
N GLN A 866 9.63 -2.98 -77.58
CA GLN A 866 9.85 -1.54 -77.45
C GLN A 866 10.93 -1.05 -78.42
N VAL A 867 11.96 -1.83 -78.76
CA VAL A 867 12.94 -1.51 -79.81
C VAL A 867 12.29 -1.65 -81.18
N VAL A 868 11.50 -2.67 -81.44
CA VAL A 868 10.72 -2.85 -82.68
C VAL A 868 9.60 -1.80 -82.75
N SER A 869 8.94 -1.45 -81.65
CA SER A 869 7.96 -0.35 -81.63
C SER A 869 8.61 1.04 -81.63
N ASN A 870 9.87 1.17 -81.22
CA ASN A 870 10.66 2.40 -81.39
C ASN A 870 11.26 2.48 -82.79
N THR A 871 11.58 1.35 -83.43
CA THR A 871 11.96 1.25 -84.84
C THR A 871 10.73 1.49 -85.71
N ILE A 872 9.55 1.01 -85.32
CA ILE A 872 8.27 1.35 -85.95
C ILE A 872 7.83 2.75 -85.56
N LYS A 873 8.24 3.34 -84.43
CA LYS A 873 8.07 4.80 -84.19
C LYS A 873 9.10 5.64 -84.92
N GLN A 874 10.28 5.12 -85.26
CA GLN A 874 11.28 5.79 -86.09
C GLN A 874 11.00 5.62 -87.58
N GLU A 875 10.41 4.51 -88.00
CA GLU A 875 9.82 4.31 -89.31
C GLU A 875 8.47 5.01 -89.41
N MET A 876 7.67 5.12 -88.34
CA MET A 876 6.52 6.03 -88.28
C MET A 876 6.95 7.48 -88.20
N GLN A 877 8.10 7.84 -87.61
CA GLN A 877 8.64 9.21 -87.65
C GLN A 877 9.34 9.51 -88.98
N ARG A 878 9.94 8.52 -89.65
CA ARG A 878 10.31 8.60 -91.07
C ARG A 878 9.08 8.60 -91.96
N HIS A 879 7.96 8.01 -91.55
CA HIS A 879 6.64 8.18 -92.16
C HIS A 879 5.94 9.45 -91.70
N GLU A 880 6.36 10.12 -90.61
CA GLU A 880 5.84 11.40 -90.11
C GLU A 880 6.64 12.55 -90.72
N GLU A 881 7.89 12.27 -91.11
CA GLU A 881 8.78 13.05 -91.96
C GLU A 881 8.53 12.78 -93.44
N ALA A 882 8.14 11.56 -93.83
CA ALA A 882 7.53 11.29 -95.13
C ALA A 882 6.06 11.67 -95.17
N PHE A 883 5.37 11.89 -94.03
CA PHE A 883 4.11 12.63 -93.95
C PHE A 883 4.37 14.14 -93.91
N ARG A 884 5.55 14.60 -93.46
CA ARG A 884 6.02 15.99 -93.59
C ARG A 884 6.40 16.28 -95.04
N ASP A 885 6.94 15.30 -95.74
CA ASP A 885 7.12 15.28 -97.19
C ASP A 885 5.84 14.88 -97.93
N GLN A 886 4.84 14.24 -97.31
CA GLN A 886 3.45 14.16 -97.80
C GLN A 886 2.70 15.48 -97.54
N ARG A 887 3.20 16.31 -96.61
CA ARG A 887 2.74 17.67 -96.36
C ARG A 887 3.43 18.66 -97.29
N LYS A 888 4.69 18.43 -97.68
CA LYS A 888 5.24 18.97 -98.94
C LYS A 888 4.37 18.48 -100.09
N ARG A 889 4.13 17.17 -100.23
CA ARG A 889 3.28 16.59 -101.29
C ARG A 889 1.84 17.09 -101.28
N SER A 890 1.30 17.61 -100.18
CA SER A 890 -0.03 18.24 -100.11
C SER A 890 0.00 19.76 -100.27
N ILE A 891 1.15 20.40 -100.05
CA ILE A 891 1.47 21.76 -100.52
C ILE A 891 1.73 21.74 -102.03
N GLU A 892 2.45 20.75 -102.55
CA GLU A 892 2.60 20.39 -103.96
C GLU A 892 1.26 19.97 -104.54
N LEU A 893 0.41 19.19 -103.85
CA LEU A 893 -0.96 18.92 -104.31
C LEU A 893 -1.82 20.20 -104.33
N ARG A 894 -1.56 21.15 -103.43
CA ARG A 894 -2.19 22.49 -103.48
C ARG A 894 -1.63 23.31 -104.66
N GLU A 895 -0.34 23.19 -104.97
CA GLU A 895 0.26 23.76 -106.19
C GLU A 895 -0.21 23.07 -107.47
N ASP A 896 -0.52 21.78 -107.43
CA ASP A 896 -0.96 20.94 -108.54
C ASP A 896 -2.46 21.06 -108.78
N VAL A 897 -3.28 21.23 -107.74
CA VAL A 897 -4.65 21.77 -107.88
C VAL A 897 -4.60 23.17 -108.48
N ASN A 898 -3.60 23.99 -108.13
CA ASN A 898 -3.36 25.27 -108.79
C ASN A 898 -2.74 25.14 -110.20
N ARG A 899 -2.02 24.05 -110.55
CA ARG A 899 -1.61 23.74 -111.94
C ARG A 899 -2.82 23.30 -112.74
N MET A 900 -3.66 22.44 -112.19
CA MET A 900 -4.90 21.94 -112.78
C MET A 900 -5.90 23.07 -113.02
N HIS A 901 -5.99 24.05 -112.12
CA HIS A 901 -6.75 25.30 -112.33
C HIS A 901 -6.15 26.17 -113.46
N ARG A 902 -4.81 26.26 -113.56
CA ARG A 902 -4.13 26.88 -114.71
C ARG A 902 -4.34 26.10 -116.01
N CYS A 903 -4.37 24.77 -115.99
CA CYS A 903 -4.70 23.91 -117.12
C CYS A 903 -6.16 24.06 -117.56
N LEU A 904 -7.11 24.19 -116.62
CA LEU A 904 -8.50 24.55 -116.94
C LEU A 904 -8.58 25.91 -117.63
N THR A 905 -7.78 26.88 -117.19
CA THR A 905 -7.69 28.22 -117.80
C THR A 905 -7.15 28.13 -119.24
N VAL A 906 -6.14 27.28 -119.49
CA VAL A 906 -5.64 27.01 -120.85
C VAL A 906 -6.68 26.26 -121.69
N ALA A 907 -7.34 25.24 -121.17
CA ALA A 907 -8.41 24.51 -121.87
C ALA A 907 -9.58 25.45 -122.26
N TYR A 908 -9.93 26.40 -121.40
CA TYR A 908 -10.91 27.45 -121.70
C TYR A 908 -10.45 28.36 -122.85
N SER A 909 -9.15 28.65 -122.95
CA SER A 909 -8.59 29.39 -124.09
C SER A 909 -8.60 28.60 -125.40
N VAL A 910 -8.26 27.30 -125.36
CA VAL A 910 -8.29 26.41 -126.54
C VAL A 910 -9.71 26.20 -127.03
N SER A 911 -10.67 25.94 -126.14
CA SER A 911 -12.09 25.82 -126.49
C SER A 911 -12.64 27.11 -127.12
N LYS A 912 -12.16 28.28 -126.67
CA LYS A 912 -12.48 29.57 -127.29
C LYS A 912 -11.89 29.73 -128.70
N SER A 913 -10.64 29.30 -128.93
CA SER A 913 -10.02 29.29 -130.28
C SER A 913 -10.72 28.31 -131.23
N VAL A 914 -11.13 27.13 -130.76
CA VAL A 914 -11.90 26.17 -131.56
C VAL A 914 -13.30 26.71 -131.90
N ALA A 915 -13.97 27.38 -130.96
CA ALA A 915 -15.25 28.05 -131.22
C ALA A 915 -15.12 29.19 -132.26
N GLN A 916 -13.96 29.88 -132.30
CA GLN A 916 -13.68 30.92 -133.29
C GLN A 916 -13.46 30.34 -134.70
N LEU A 917 -12.64 29.28 -134.82
CA LEU A 917 -12.43 28.56 -136.08
C LEU A 917 -13.72 27.93 -136.67
N LEU A 918 -14.63 27.46 -135.81
CA LEU A 918 -15.95 26.99 -136.21
C LEU A 918 -16.88 28.12 -136.70
N GLY A 919 -16.70 29.35 -136.21
CA GLY A 919 -17.43 30.52 -136.70
C GLY A 919 -16.94 31.00 -138.07
N ASP A 920 -15.62 31.04 -138.26
CA ASP A 920 -15.02 31.47 -139.54
C ASP A 920 -15.39 30.51 -140.69
N THR A 921 -15.41 29.20 -140.43
CA THR A 921 -15.82 28.18 -141.41
C THR A 921 -17.32 28.23 -141.77
N GLN A 922 -18.22 28.54 -140.83
CA GLN A 922 -19.65 28.78 -141.14
C GLN A 922 -19.90 30.05 -141.96
N THR A 923 -18.93 30.97 -142.02
CA THR A 923 -19.04 32.20 -142.81
C THR A 923 -18.66 31.94 -144.28
N LEU A 924 -17.68 31.06 -144.53
CA LEU A 924 -17.32 30.61 -145.88
C LEU A 924 -18.46 29.84 -146.58
N SER A 925 -19.18 28.97 -145.87
CA SER A 925 -20.25 28.12 -146.46
C SER A 925 -21.51 28.87 -146.91
N ARG A 926 -21.56 30.20 -146.77
CA ARG A 926 -22.66 31.07 -147.25
C ARG A 926 -22.29 31.95 -148.44
N SER A 927 -21.05 31.88 -148.92
CA SER A 927 -20.53 32.76 -149.97
C SER A 927 -20.33 32.09 -151.34
N VAL A 928 -20.53 30.76 -151.43
CA VAL A 928 -20.33 29.96 -152.65
C VAL A 928 -21.66 29.27 -153.04
N SER A 929 -22.63 30.07 -153.49
CA SER A 929 -23.93 29.57 -153.98
C SER A 929 -24.55 30.47 -155.06
N ASN A 930 -23.69 31.06 -155.91
CA ASN A 930 -24.04 31.77 -157.15
C ASN A 930 -22.79 31.85 -158.03
N GLY A 931 -22.84 31.31 -159.26
CA GLY A 931 -21.75 31.40 -160.25
C GLY A 931 -21.03 30.07 -160.51
N ASP A 932 -21.31 29.49 -161.66
CA ASP A 932 -20.85 28.16 -162.11
C ASP A 932 -19.39 28.15 -162.59
N ILE A 933 -18.73 26.97 -162.50
CA ILE A 933 -17.83 26.36 -163.50
C ILE A 933 -17.42 24.94 -163.01
N GLU A 934 -17.06 24.05 -163.95
CA GLU A 934 -17.11 22.59 -163.78
C GLU A 934 -15.78 21.88 -163.39
N GLU A 935 -15.94 20.66 -162.88
CA GLU A 935 -14.98 19.52 -162.79
C GLU A 935 -13.52 19.72 -162.32
N SER A 936 -13.23 19.29 -161.07
CA SER A 936 -12.52 18.00 -160.82
C SER A 936 -12.11 17.82 -159.32
N THR A 937 -11.58 16.64 -158.96
CA THR A 937 -11.02 16.25 -157.62
C THR A 937 -12.01 15.90 -156.49
N GLY A 938 -13.08 15.15 -156.80
CA GLY A 938 -14.07 14.65 -155.82
C GLY A 938 -13.63 13.48 -154.90
N ASP A 939 -12.43 13.53 -154.31
CA ASP A 939 -11.88 12.45 -153.44
C ASP A 939 -11.25 13.00 -152.14
N SER A 940 -11.67 14.19 -151.70
CA SER A 940 -11.12 14.87 -150.50
C SER A 940 -12.16 15.41 -149.52
N GLU A 941 -13.42 15.55 -149.91
CA GLU A 941 -14.46 16.14 -149.06
C GLU A 941 -15.03 15.14 -148.02
N GLN A 942 -15.07 13.84 -148.35
CA GLN A 942 -15.67 12.82 -147.48
C GLN A 942 -14.83 12.53 -146.22
N GLU A 943 -13.49 12.57 -146.30
CA GLU A 943 -12.62 12.35 -145.12
C GLU A 943 -12.69 13.53 -144.13
N ILE A 944 -12.87 14.76 -144.63
CA ILE A 944 -13.02 15.98 -143.81
C ILE A 944 -14.33 15.95 -143.01
N ALA A 945 -15.45 15.61 -143.67
CA ALA A 945 -16.76 15.54 -143.01
C ALA A 945 -16.80 14.47 -141.89
N PHE A 946 -16.12 13.34 -142.09
CA PHE A 946 -16.01 12.28 -141.09
C PHE A 946 -15.27 12.74 -139.83
N LEU A 947 -14.12 13.41 -139.98
CA LEU A 947 -13.30 13.89 -138.86
C LEU A 947 -14.01 14.94 -137.99
N ILE A 948 -14.81 15.83 -138.60
CA ILE A 948 -15.59 16.86 -137.88
C ILE A 948 -16.61 16.22 -136.92
N SER A 949 -17.24 15.10 -137.31
CA SER A 949 -18.20 14.40 -136.45
C SER A 949 -17.57 13.82 -135.17
N ILE A 950 -16.32 13.34 -135.27
CA ILE A 950 -15.58 12.74 -134.15
C ILE A 950 -15.10 13.82 -133.17
N LEU A 951 -14.71 15.00 -133.69
CA LEU A 951 -14.33 16.16 -132.87
C LEU A 951 -15.45 16.62 -131.94
N GLY A 952 -16.68 16.76 -132.45
CA GLY A 952 -17.82 17.21 -131.65
C GLY A 952 -18.18 16.28 -130.48
N VAL A 953 -18.07 14.96 -130.68
CA VAL A 953 -18.34 13.98 -129.62
C VAL A 953 -17.27 14.02 -128.51
N LYS A 954 -16.00 14.26 -128.87
CA LYS A 954 -14.89 14.30 -127.89
C LYS A 954 -14.79 15.61 -127.11
N ASP A 955 -15.14 16.75 -127.71
CA ASP A 955 -15.24 18.02 -126.98
C ASP A 955 -16.29 17.94 -125.85
N GLN A 956 -17.43 17.27 -126.07
CA GLN A 956 -18.45 17.08 -125.04
C GLN A 956 -17.99 16.18 -123.87
N ASP A 957 -17.19 15.13 -124.15
CA ASP A 957 -16.59 14.27 -123.10
C ASP A 957 -15.61 15.06 -122.23
N VAL A 958 -14.75 15.89 -122.84
CA VAL A 958 -13.80 16.78 -122.13
C VAL A 958 -14.55 17.78 -121.23
N ARG A 959 -15.64 18.42 -121.73
CA ARG A 959 -16.47 19.33 -120.93
C ARG A 959 -17.11 18.64 -119.73
N ASN A 960 -17.71 17.46 -119.94
CA ASN A 960 -18.37 16.71 -118.87
C ASN A 960 -17.39 16.31 -117.76
N LYS A 961 -16.18 15.85 -118.13
CA LYS A 961 -15.11 15.51 -117.17
C LYS A 961 -14.60 16.74 -116.41
N SER A 962 -14.45 17.89 -117.08
CA SER A 962 -14.01 19.14 -116.46
C SER A 962 -14.92 19.58 -115.30
N ASN A 963 -16.25 19.53 -115.49
CA ASN A 963 -17.21 19.95 -114.47
C ASN A 963 -17.17 19.05 -113.22
N GLN A 964 -16.92 17.75 -113.39
CA GLN A 964 -16.82 16.81 -112.27
C GLN A 964 -15.57 17.09 -111.41
N LEU A 965 -14.43 17.37 -112.04
CA LEU A 965 -13.18 17.73 -111.36
C LEU A 965 -13.30 19.04 -110.56
N GLU A 966 -14.11 19.99 -110.99
CA GLU A 966 -14.35 21.23 -110.24
C GLU A 966 -15.14 20.99 -108.94
N LEU A 967 -16.19 20.16 -109.00
CA LEU A 967 -16.96 19.77 -107.81
C LEU A 967 -16.09 19.04 -106.78
N ASP A 968 -15.30 18.06 -107.22
CA ASP A 968 -14.38 17.32 -106.35
C ASP A 968 -13.33 18.26 -105.71
N THR A 969 -12.85 19.26 -106.45
CA THR A 969 -11.91 20.28 -105.97
C THR A 969 -12.51 21.17 -104.88
N GLN A 970 -13.83 21.40 -104.88
CA GLN A 970 -14.49 22.17 -103.81
C GLN A 970 -14.61 21.35 -102.51
N GLU A 971 -15.05 20.09 -102.58
CA GLU A 971 -15.16 19.24 -101.38
C GLU A 971 -13.77 18.91 -100.78
N GLY A 972 -12.73 18.77 -101.61
CA GLY A 972 -11.35 18.61 -101.14
C GLY A 972 -10.85 19.78 -100.27
N ARG A 973 -11.21 21.03 -100.62
CA ARG A 973 -10.91 22.20 -99.78
C ARG A 973 -11.68 22.16 -98.46
N ARG A 974 -12.94 21.72 -98.48
CA ARG A 974 -13.81 21.59 -97.31
C ARG A 974 -13.25 20.57 -96.32
N LEU A 975 -12.92 19.37 -96.79
CA LEU A 975 -12.32 18.30 -95.97
C LEU A 975 -10.94 18.69 -95.45
N SER A 976 -10.07 19.28 -96.28
CA SER A 976 -8.76 19.79 -95.84
C SER A 976 -8.87 20.83 -94.72
N THR A 977 -9.88 21.70 -94.76
CA THR A 977 -10.12 22.70 -93.71
C THR A 977 -10.62 22.06 -92.41
N LYS A 978 -11.52 21.07 -92.51
CA LYS A 978 -12.02 20.29 -91.35
C LYS A 978 -10.88 19.58 -90.61
N VAL A 979 -9.97 18.92 -91.34
CA VAL A 979 -8.81 18.21 -90.77
C VAL A 979 -7.88 19.17 -90.01
N GLU A 980 -7.60 20.36 -90.57
CA GLU A 980 -6.72 21.34 -89.91
C GLU A 980 -7.36 21.94 -88.63
N GLN A 981 -8.67 22.19 -88.64
CA GLN A 981 -9.42 22.64 -87.46
C GLN A 981 -9.46 21.58 -86.34
N LEU A 982 -9.70 20.31 -86.67
CA LEU A 982 -9.67 19.21 -85.70
C LEU A 982 -8.27 19.05 -85.08
N HIS A 983 -7.19 19.06 -85.89
CA HIS A 983 -5.82 19.02 -85.39
C HIS A 983 -5.41 20.25 -84.57
N GLN A 984 -5.99 21.44 -84.80
CA GLN A 984 -5.79 22.60 -83.92
C GLN A 984 -6.52 22.42 -82.58
N THR A 985 -7.75 21.91 -82.61
CA THR A 985 -8.59 21.66 -81.42
C THR A 985 -7.97 20.58 -80.52
N LEU A 986 -7.48 19.48 -81.11
CA LEU A 986 -6.79 18.40 -80.40
C LEU A 986 -5.52 18.90 -79.68
N ARG A 987 -4.71 19.76 -80.34
CA ARG A 987 -3.51 20.35 -79.72
C ARG A 987 -3.86 21.28 -78.56
N GLY A 988 -4.94 22.06 -78.68
CA GLY A 988 -5.48 22.84 -77.58
C GLY A 988 -5.86 21.95 -76.38
N LEU A 989 -6.68 20.92 -76.60
CA LEU A 989 -7.11 19.99 -75.55
C LEU A 989 -5.92 19.27 -74.89
N LYS A 990 -4.96 18.78 -75.67
CA LYS A 990 -3.75 18.10 -75.17
C LYS A 990 -2.81 18.99 -74.35
N SER A 991 -2.94 20.32 -74.45
CA SER A 991 -2.19 21.27 -73.62
C SER A 991 -2.84 21.55 -72.25
N THR A 992 -4.05 21.06 -71.99
CA THR A 992 -4.74 21.27 -70.71
C THR A 992 -4.27 20.29 -69.63
N SER A 993 -3.89 20.81 -68.46
CA SER A 993 -3.51 20.03 -67.27
C SER A 993 -4.71 19.72 -66.38
N ASN A 994 -4.69 18.58 -65.68
CA ASN A 994 -5.76 18.19 -64.74
C ASN A 994 -5.84 19.16 -63.54
N PRO A 995 -6.93 19.94 -63.38
CA PRO A 995 -7.01 21.02 -62.39
C PRO A 995 -7.11 20.53 -60.94
N PHE A 996 -7.45 19.25 -60.71
CA PHE A 996 -7.63 18.69 -59.36
C PHE A 996 -6.34 18.17 -58.73
N THR A 997 -5.24 18.11 -59.49
CA THR A 997 -3.95 17.57 -59.03
C THR A 997 -3.37 18.30 -57.81
N ALA A 998 -3.39 19.64 -57.82
CA ALA A 998 -2.89 20.45 -56.70
C ALA A 998 -3.79 20.36 -55.45
N GLU A 999 -5.11 20.24 -55.64
CA GLU A 999 -6.07 20.04 -54.54
C GLU A 999 -5.84 18.68 -53.87
N TYR A 1000 -5.71 17.62 -54.68
CA TYR A 1000 -5.46 16.25 -54.21
C TYR A 1000 -4.15 16.14 -53.43
N ALA A 1001 -3.06 16.73 -53.93
CA ALA A 1001 -1.77 16.75 -53.25
C ALA A 1001 -1.84 17.45 -51.88
N ALA A 1002 -2.39 18.66 -51.82
CA ALA A 1002 -2.48 19.43 -50.58
C ALA A 1002 -3.38 18.75 -49.52
N LEU A 1003 -4.44 18.05 -49.93
CA LEU A 1003 -5.26 17.24 -49.03
C LEU A 1003 -4.51 15.99 -48.53
N GLY A 1004 -3.63 15.40 -49.35
CA GLY A 1004 -2.74 14.30 -48.98
C GLY A 1004 -1.69 14.69 -47.94
N ASP A 1005 -1.04 15.84 -48.12
CA ASP A 1005 -0.06 16.38 -47.15
C ASP A 1005 -0.75 16.71 -45.81
N LEU A 1006 -1.95 17.29 -45.85
CA LEU A 1006 -2.76 17.55 -44.66
C LEU A 1006 -3.12 16.25 -43.94
N LEU A 1007 -3.52 15.21 -44.67
CA LEU A 1007 -3.82 13.88 -44.11
C LEU A 1007 -2.60 13.27 -43.41
N ALA A 1008 -1.42 13.33 -44.03
CA ALA A 1008 -0.17 12.84 -43.44
C ALA A 1008 0.19 13.60 -42.15
N SER A 1009 -0.05 14.92 -42.09
CA SER A 1009 0.15 15.72 -40.87
C SER A 1009 -0.81 15.31 -39.74
N LEU A 1010 -2.08 15.02 -40.06
CA LEU A 1010 -3.06 14.53 -39.10
C LEU A 1010 -2.69 13.15 -38.56
N ASP A 1011 -2.24 12.23 -39.42
CA ASP A 1011 -1.76 10.90 -38.99
C ASP A 1011 -0.54 10.98 -38.06
N SER A 1012 0.37 11.94 -38.28
CA SER A 1012 1.49 12.17 -37.36
C SER A 1012 1.01 12.64 -35.98
N ASN A 1013 0.14 13.65 -35.95
CA ASN A 1013 -0.42 14.21 -34.71
C ASN A 1013 -1.23 13.16 -33.93
N LEU A 1014 -2.00 12.32 -34.63
CA LEU A 1014 -2.82 11.26 -34.04
C LEU A 1014 -1.92 10.18 -33.40
N ARG A 1015 -0.86 9.74 -34.08
CA ARG A 1015 0.13 8.78 -33.53
C ARG A 1015 0.88 9.31 -32.29
N GLU A 1016 1.15 10.62 -32.23
CA GLU A 1016 1.73 11.27 -31.06
C GLU A 1016 0.75 11.21 -29.88
N LYS A 1017 -0.50 11.69 -30.07
CA LYS A 1017 -1.51 11.71 -29.01
C LYS A 1017 -1.92 10.33 -28.53
N GLU A 1018 -1.92 9.31 -29.39
CA GLU A 1018 -2.10 7.91 -28.95
C GLU A 1018 -0.96 7.43 -28.05
N SER A 1019 0.28 7.89 -28.26
CA SER A 1019 1.39 7.54 -27.38
C SER A 1019 1.21 8.19 -26.01
N SER A 1020 0.94 9.51 -25.99
CA SER A 1020 0.64 10.23 -24.74
C SER A 1020 -0.56 9.63 -23.99
N TYR A 1021 -1.63 9.25 -24.68
CA TYR A 1021 -2.80 8.61 -24.08
C TYR A 1021 -2.46 7.25 -23.46
N ARG A 1022 -1.74 6.38 -24.17
CA ARG A 1022 -1.30 5.08 -23.63
C ARG A 1022 -0.37 5.24 -22.43
N GLU A 1023 0.57 6.19 -22.47
CA GLU A 1023 1.50 6.50 -21.37
C GLU A 1023 0.77 7.08 -20.14
N ALA A 1024 -0.24 7.95 -20.34
CA ALA A 1024 -1.07 8.49 -19.25
C ALA A 1024 -2.01 7.42 -18.64
N LEU A 1025 -2.54 6.50 -19.47
CA LEU A 1025 -3.41 5.40 -19.05
C LEU A 1025 -2.63 4.34 -18.27
N GLU A 1026 -1.38 4.04 -18.67
CA GLU A 1026 -0.45 3.17 -17.93
C GLU A 1026 -0.12 3.77 -16.55
N GLN A 1027 0.28 5.05 -16.49
CA GLN A 1027 0.50 5.77 -15.22
C GLN A 1027 -0.75 5.80 -14.33
N THR A 1028 -1.94 5.91 -14.94
CA THR A 1028 -3.23 5.83 -14.22
C THR A 1028 -3.48 4.43 -13.66
N GLY A 1029 -2.98 3.37 -14.30
CA GLY A 1029 -2.95 2.01 -13.76
C GLY A 1029 -2.10 1.93 -12.48
N TRP A 1030 -0.85 2.37 -12.55
CA TRP A 1030 0.07 2.37 -11.40
C TRP A 1030 -0.48 3.19 -10.22
N LEU A 1031 -1.12 4.34 -10.49
CA LEU A 1031 -1.72 5.18 -9.45
C LEU A 1031 -2.99 4.56 -8.82
N LYS A 1032 -3.73 3.69 -9.54
CA LYS A 1032 -4.82 2.88 -8.97
C LYS A 1032 -4.28 1.76 -8.09
N GLU A 1033 -3.18 1.11 -8.46
CA GLU A 1033 -2.50 0.15 -7.57
C GLU A 1033 -2.05 0.85 -6.28
N LEU A 1034 -1.52 2.07 -6.36
CA LEU A 1034 -1.06 2.84 -5.21
C LEU A 1034 -2.17 3.34 -4.28
N ASP A 1035 -3.33 3.79 -4.79
CA ASP A 1035 -4.47 4.16 -3.90
C ASP A 1035 -4.99 2.95 -3.11
N ASN A 1036 -4.96 1.75 -3.72
CA ASN A 1036 -5.26 0.50 -3.04
C ASN A 1036 -4.15 0.10 -2.05
N ALA A 1037 -2.88 0.24 -2.43
CA ALA A 1037 -1.73 -0.09 -1.57
C ALA A 1037 -1.69 0.79 -0.32
N PHE A 1038 -1.90 2.10 -0.43
CA PHE A 1038 -1.95 3.01 0.72
C PHE A 1038 -3.33 3.05 1.41
N SER A 1039 -4.28 2.18 1.05
CA SER A 1039 -5.60 2.09 1.68
C SER A 1039 -5.58 1.46 3.07
N HIS A 1040 -6.70 1.58 3.80
CA HIS A 1040 -6.90 0.94 5.10
C HIS A 1040 -6.81 -0.60 5.02
N THR A 1041 -7.21 -1.22 3.91
CA THR A 1041 -7.04 -2.66 3.63
C THR A 1041 -5.70 -3.02 2.96
N GLY A 1042 -4.90 -2.01 2.60
CA GLY A 1042 -3.56 -2.15 2.03
C GLY A 1042 -2.50 -2.20 3.13
N VAL A 1043 -1.39 -1.50 2.93
CA VAL A 1043 -0.24 -1.40 3.86
C VAL A 1043 -0.69 -1.09 5.29
N GLN A 1044 -1.70 -0.23 5.48
CA GLN A 1044 -2.21 0.13 6.82
C GLN A 1044 -2.72 -1.09 7.61
N SER A 1045 -3.33 -2.07 6.94
CA SER A 1045 -3.80 -3.33 7.55
C SER A 1045 -2.63 -4.18 8.06
N TYR A 1046 -1.53 -4.25 7.31
CA TYR A 1046 -0.31 -4.98 7.69
C TYR A 1046 0.43 -4.28 8.84
N VAL A 1047 0.52 -2.96 8.77
CA VAL A 1047 1.11 -2.09 9.82
C VAL A 1047 0.34 -2.21 11.14
N LEU A 1048 -1.00 -2.24 11.09
CA LEU A 1048 -1.85 -2.48 12.26
C LEU A 1048 -1.69 -3.91 12.80
N GLU A 1049 -1.61 -4.92 11.93
CA GLU A 1049 -1.45 -6.32 12.33
C GLU A 1049 -0.12 -6.59 13.04
N ALA A 1050 0.99 -6.04 12.53
CA ALA A 1050 2.29 -6.15 13.20
C ALA A 1050 2.27 -5.51 14.60
N ALA A 1051 1.65 -4.33 14.74
CA ALA A 1051 1.48 -3.69 16.04
C ALA A 1051 0.57 -4.47 17.01
N LEU A 1052 -0.46 -5.16 16.50
CA LEU A 1052 -1.31 -6.05 17.31
C LEU A 1052 -0.54 -7.29 17.77
N ALA A 1053 0.29 -7.88 16.91
CA ALA A 1053 1.17 -9.00 17.25
C ALA A 1053 2.21 -8.61 18.32
N GLU A 1054 2.91 -7.48 18.13
CA GLU A 1054 3.89 -6.97 19.08
C GLU A 1054 3.26 -6.65 20.45
N LEU A 1055 2.07 -6.01 20.46
CA LEU A 1055 1.33 -5.76 21.70
C LEU A 1055 0.87 -7.07 22.38
N GLN A 1056 0.47 -8.08 21.60
CA GLN A 1056 0.09 -9.39 22.13
C GLN A 1056 1.28 -10.10 22.77
N GLU A 1057 2.47 -10.05 22.17
CA GLU A 1057 3.69 -10.64 22.72
C GLU A 1057 4.17 -9.94 24.01
N ARG A 1058 4.12 -8.60 24.06
CA ARG A 1058 4.42 -7.85 25.28
C ARG A 1058 3.40 -8.13 26.39
N THR A 1059 2.12 -8.19 26.05
CA THR A 1059 1.04 -8.60 26.96
C THR A 1059 1.28 -10.01 27.50
N ALA A 1060 1.64 -10.95 26.63
CA ALA A 1060 1.89 -12.35 26.97
C ALA A 1060 2.95 -12.51 28.07
N ARG A 1061 4.11 -11.84 27.94
CA ARG A 1061 5.20 -11.90 28.93
C ARG A 1061 4.75 -11.49 30.34
N HIS A 1062 3.86 -10.51 30.47
CA HIS A 1062 3.27 -10.15 31.78
C HIS A 1062 2.14 -11.11 32.19
N LEU A 1063 1.30 -11.53 31.24
CA LEU A 1063 0.13 -12.38 31.49
C LEU A 1063 0.52 -13.78 31.98
N ASP A 1064 1.63 -14.34 31.50
CA ASP A 1064 2.09 -15.66 31.92
C ASP A 1064 2.55 -15.68 33.39
N ILE A 1065 3.15 -14.60 33.88
CA ILE A 1065 3.48 -14.45 35.31
C ILE A 1065 2.20 -14.24 36.12
N LEU A 1066 1.33 -13.32 35.68
CA LEU A 1066 0.07 -12.97 36.35
C LEU A 1066 -0.93 -14.14 36.44
N SER A 1067 -1.00 -14.98 35.41
CA SER A 1067 -1.96 -16.10 35.30
C SER A 1067 -1.35 -17.48 35.53
N GLY A 1068 -0.03 -17.64 35.39
CA GLY A 1068 0.63 -18.95 35.38
C GLY A 1068 0.37 -19.76 34.11
N GLY A 1069 0.18 -19.11 32.96
CA GLY A 1069 -0.17 -19.77 31.69
C GLY A 1069 -1.62 -20.28 31.60
N SER A 1070 -2.48 -19.88 32.55
CA SER A 1070 -3.92 -20.20 32.54
C SER A 1070 -4.74 -19.26 31.66
N LEU A 1071 -4.22 -18.06 31.38
CA LEU A 1071 -4.83 -17.07 30.50
C LEU A 1071 -3.89 -16.70 29.35
N GLY A 1072 -4.44 -16.58 28.15
CA GLY A 1072 -3.81 -15.96 26.98
C GLY A 1072 -4.69 -14.86 26.38
N LEU A 1073 -4.12 -14.02 25.52
CA LEU A 1073 -4.85 -13.05 24.71
C LEU A 1073 -4.57 -13.31 23.24
N LEU A 1074 -5.60 -13.27 22.41
CA LEU A 1074 -5.49 -13.21 20.96
C LEU A 1074 -6.10 -11.88 20.46
N LEU A 1075 -5.24 -11.07 19.83
CA LEU A 1075 -5.56 -9.84 19.12
C LEU A 1075 -5.43 -10.11 17.61
N ARG A 1076 -6.47 -9.81 16.83
CA ARG A 1076 -6.38 -9.91 15.35
C ARG A 1076 -7.31 -8.93 14.63
N PRO A 1077 -6.92 -8.42 13.45
CA PRO A 1077 -7.83 -7.68 12.58
C PRO A 1077 -8.85 -8.64 11.93
N THR A 1078 -10.14 -8.32 12.04
CA THR A 1078 -11.25 -9.11 11.47
C THR A 1078 -12.09 -8.25 10.52
N LYS A 1079 -12.51 -8.78 9.38
CA LYS A 1079 -13.32 -8.04 8.38
C LYS A 1079 -14.81 -8.18 8.71
N GLU A 1080 -15.48 -7.07 9.04
CA GLU A 1080 -16.94 -7.09 9.24
C GLU A 1080 -17.71 -7.47 7.96
N THR A 1081 -18.73 -8.31 8.11
CA THR A 1081 -19.65 -8.69 7.02
C THR A 1081 -20.65 -7.57 6.72
N LYS A 1082 -20.26 -6.64 5.83
CA LYS A 1082 -21.13 -5.76 5.01
C LYS A 1082 -22.45 -5.30 5.66
N ARG A 1083 -22.38 -4.51 6.75
CA ARG A 1083 -23.52 -3.73 7.26
C ARG A 1083 -23.53 -2.25 6.84
N SER A 1084 -22.44 -1.75 6.23
CA SER A 1084 -22.36 -0.41 5.65
C SER A 1084 -21.65 -0.43 4.28
N LYS A 1085 -21.65 0.71 3.56
CA LYS A 1085 -20.90 0.88 2.30
C LYS A 1085 -19.38 0.89 2.46
N ALA A 1086 -18.86 0.97 3.68
CA ALA A 1086 -17.45 0.76 4.01
C ALA A 1086 -17.30 -0.51 4.86
N SER A 1087 -16.36 -1.38 4.48
CA SER A 1087 -15.90 -2.49 5.32
C SER A 1087 -14.93 -1.96 6.36
N VAL A 1088 -15.40 -1.71 7.58
CA VAL A 1088 -14.51 -1.41 8.70
C VAL A 1088 -13.87 -2.73 9.14
N GLU A 1089 -12.55 -2.73 9.30
CA GLU A 1089 -11.86 -3.81 10.01
C GLU A 1089 -12.11 -3.64 11.52
N ALA A 1090 -12.65 -4.68 12.15
CA ALA A 1090 -12.76 -4.84 13.60
C ALA A 1090 -11.44 -5.37 14.20
N ILE A 1091 -11.32 -5.38 15.53
CA ILE A 1091 -10.24 -6.02 16.29
C ILE A 1091 -10.85 -7.04 17.24
N ASP A 1092 -10.76 -8.32 16.87
CA ASP A 1092 -11.14 -9.40 17.78
C ASP A 1092 -10.21 -9.42 18.99
N ARG A 1093 -10.79 -9.42 20.19
CA ARG A 1093 -10.10 -9.50 21.49
C ARG A 1093 -10.59 -10.73 22.23
N ILE A 1094 -9.96 -11.86 21.93
CA ILE A 1094 -10.39 -13.18 22.41
C ILE A 1094 -9.49 -13.56 23.59
N ALA A 1095 -10.10 -13.79 24.75
CA ALA A 1095 -9.40 -14.36 25.89
C ALA A 1095 -9.32 -15.88 25.71
N LEU A 1096 -8.13 -16.42 25.88
CA LEU A 1096 -7.88 -17.87 25.84
C LEU A 1096 -7.81 -18.34 27.29
N VAL A 1097 -8.76 -19.17 27.72
CA VAL A 1097 -8.81 -19.67 29.10
C VAL A 1097 -8.51 -21.16 29.07
N ARG A 1098 -7.45 -21.59 29.74
CA ARG A 1098 -7.09 -23.00 29.82
C ARG A 1098 -7.79 -23.67 31.00
N LEU A 1099 -8.46 -24.77 30.73
CA LEU A 1099 -9.18 -25.58 31.70
C LEU A 1099 -8.23 -26.54 32.43
N SER A 1100 -8.67 -27.09 33.55
CA SER A 1100 -7.93 -28.13 34.30
C SER A 1100 -7.77 -29.44 33.53
N THR A 1101 -8.46 -29.63 32.40
CA THR A 1101 -8.27 -30.72 31.44
C THR A 1101 -7.07 -30.51 30.50
N GLY A 1102 -6.42 -29.33 30.54
CA GLY A 1102 -5.38 -28.90 29.60
C GLY A 1102 -5.94 -28.25 28.31
N GLU A 1103 -7.24 -28.40 28.05
CA GLU A 1103 -7.92 -27.83 26.88
C GLU A 1103 -8.02 -26.31 26.98
N THR A 1104 -7.96 -25.62 25.84
CA THR A 1104 -8.01 -24.14 25.78
C THR A 1104 -9.34 -23.68 25.17
N GLU A 1105 -10.16 -23.00 25.97
CA GLU A 1105 -11.44 -22.44 25.55
C GLU A 1105 -11.27 -21.00 25.07
N GLN A 1106 -11.92 -20.64 23.97
CA GLN A 1106 -12.02 -19.24 23.53
C GLN A 1106 -13.21 -18.57 24.21
N ARG A 1107 -12.94 -17.55 25.03
CA ARG A 1107 -13.96 -16.78 25.77
C ARG A 1107 -13.93 -15.30 25.39
N SER A 1108 -15.11 -14.67 25.38
CA SER A 1108 -15.20 -13.22 25.36
C SER A 1108 -14.78 -12.64 26.72
N LEU A 1109 -14.30 -11.39 26.74
CA LEU A 1109 -13.87 -10.68 27.95
C LEU A 1109 -14.94 -10.64 29.06
N ARG A 1110 -16.23 -10.73 28.67
CA ARG A 1110 -17.39 -10.76 29.58
C ARG A 1110 -17.57 -12.09 30.31
N GLN A 1111 -17.05 -13.19 29.76
CA GLN A 1111 -17.11 -14.55 30.35
C GLN A 1111 -15.95 -14.83 31.32
N LEU A 1112 -14.98 -13.91 31.45
CA LEU A 1112 -13.93 -13.97 32.47
C LEU A 1112 -14.50 -13.56 33.84
N SER A 1113 -14.03 -14.20 34.90
CA SER A 1113 -14.23 -13.74 36.28
C SER A 1113 -13.53 -12.40 36.53
N GLY A 1114 -13.88 -11.74 37.65
CA GLY A 1114 -13.29 -10.44 38.01
C GLY A 1114 -11.75 -10.49 38.14
N GLY A 1115 -11.22 -11.53 38.79
CA GLY A 1115 -9.78 -11.71 38.96
C GLY A 1115 -9.05 -12.02 37.66
N GLU A 1116 -9.61 -12.90 36.81
CA GLU A 1116 -9.04 -13.17 35.47
C GLU A 1116 -9.04 -11.91 34.59
N ARG A 1117 -10.14 -11.15 34.58
CA ARG A 1117 -10.24 -9.91 33.82
C ARG A 1117 -9.28 -8.84 34.33
N ARG A 1118 -9.08 -8.71 35.65
CA ARG A 1118 -8.11 -7.76 36.24
C ARG A 1118 -6.66 -8.16 35.91
N ARG A 1119 -6.33 -9.46 35.96
CA ARG A 1119 -5.02 -9.99 35.52
C ARG A 1119 -4.77 -9.70 34.03
N LEU A 1120 -5.75 -9.98 33.17
CA LEU A 1120 -5.66 -9.72 31.73
C LEU A 1120 -5.55 -8.22 31.40
N ALA A 1121 -6.34 -7.38 32.06
CA ALA A 1121 -6.29 -5.93 31.93
C ALA A 1121 -4.91 -5.36 32.34
N LEU A 1122 -4.37 -5.79 33.48
CA LEU A 1122 -3.04 -5.36 33.93
C LEU A 1122 -1.92 -5.81 32.97
N ALA A 1123 -2.00 -7.04 32.43
CA ALA A 1123 -1.05 -7.50 31.43
C ALA A 1123 -1.06 -6.63 30.16
N VAL A 1124 -2.25 -6.25 29.67
CA VAL A 1124 -2.42 -5.36 28.52
C VAL A 1124 -1.95 -3.94 28.83
N ALA A 1125 -2.22 -3.42 30.03
CA ALA A 1125 -1.78 -2.09 30.44
C ALA A 1125 -0.25 -1.99 30.50
N LEU A 1126 0.44 -2.99 31.09
CA LEU A 1126 1.90 -3.04 31.16
C LEU A 1126 2.53 -3.30 29.78
N GLY A 1127 1.99 -4.25 29.01
CA GLY A 1127 2.46 -4.54 27.65
C GLY A 1127 2.28 -3.36 26.69
N TYR A 1128 1.19 -2.58 26.86
CA TYR A 1128 0.98 -1.34 26.11
C TYR A 1128 1.88 -0.20 26.60
N ALA A 1129 2.14 -0.06 27.90
CA ALA A 1129 3.08 0.92 28.42
C ALA A 1129 4.50 0.71 27.86
N GLU A 1130 4.96 -0.54 27.80
CA GLU A 1130 6.26 -0.91 27.24
C GLU A 1130 6.30 -0.73 25.70
N PHE A 1131 5.24 -1.13 24.99
CA PHE A 1131 5.06 -0.89 23.56
C PHE A 1131 5.11 0.61 23.23
N ALA A 1132 4.33 1.41 23.98
CA ALA A 1132 4.28 2.85 23.83
C ALA A 1132 5.61 3.52 24.16
N ALA A 1133 6.33 3.06 25.19
CA ALA A 1133 7.66 3.59 25.52
C ALA A 1133 8.66 3.37 24.38
N GLN A 1134 8.76 2.13 23.88
CA GLN A 1134 9.70 1.79 22.80
C GLN A 1134 9.33 2.49 21.47
N ARG A 1135 8.05 2.55 21.11
CA ARG A 1135 7.58 3.18 19.87
C ARG A 1135 7.55 4.72 19.94
N SER A 1136 7.31 5.31 21.10
CA SER A 1136 7.33 6.78 21.28
C SER A 1136 8.74 7.34 21.51
N GLY A 1137 9.67 6.52 22.02
CA GLY A 1137 10.98 6.97 22.51
C GLY A 1137 10.94 7.57 23.93
N VAL A 1138 9.76 7.76 24.52
CA VAL A 1138 9.57 8.29 25.88
C VAL A 1138 9.72 7.17 26.90
N HIS A 1139 10.54 7.39 27.91
CA HIS A 1139 10.79 6.47 29.01
C HIS A 1139 10.64 7.24 30.33
N CYS A 1140 10.05 6.63 31.34
CA CYS A 1140 9.84 7.23 32.66
C CYS A 1140 10.33 6.28 33.76
N ASP A 1141 11.08 6.79 34.74
CA ASP A 1141 11.58 5.97 35.85
C ASP A 1141 10.54 5.70 36.95
N LEU A 1142 9.45 6.47 36.95
CA LEU A 1142 8.25 6.31 37.77
C LEU A 1142 7.17 5.49 37.02
N LEU A 1143 6.53 4.56 37.73
CA LEU A 1143 5.27 3.91 37.34
C LEU A 1143 4.23 4.07 38.45
N VAL A 1144 3.02 4.51 38.10
CA VAL A 1144 1.90 4.71 39.03
C VAL A 1144 0.75 3.76 38.71
N LEU A 1145 0.29 3.05 39.72
CA LEU A 1145 -0.61 1.92 39.65
C LEU A 1145 -1.75 2.07 40.67
N ASP A 1146 -2.90 2.56 40.23
CA ASP A 1146 -4.00 2.98 41.10
C ASP A 1146 -5.04 1.85 41.29
N GLU A 1147 -5.15 1.37 42.54
CA GLU A 1147 -6.08 0.32 42.98
C GLU A 1147 -6.01 -1.04 42.23
N VAL A 1148 -4.88 -1.35 41.60
CA VAL A 1148 -4.77 -2.47 40.63
C VAL A 1148 -5.07 -3.83 41.25
N LEU A 1149 -4.81 -3.98 42.55
CA LEU A 1149 -4.98 -5.20 43.34
C LEU A 1149 -6.45 -5.52 43.71
N GLN A 1150 -7.41 -4.65 43.38
CA GLN A 1150 -8.83 -4.94 43.55
C GLN A 1150 -9.26 -6.22 42.84
N HIS A 1151 -10.15 -6.98 43.47
CA HIS A 1151 -10.71 -8.24 42.95
C HIS A 1151 -9.67 -9.34 42.66
N LEU A 1152 -8.43 -9.21 43.17
CA LEU A 1152 -7.43 -10.27 43.18
C LEU A 1152 -7.42 -11.03 44.51
N ASP A 1153 -7.25 -12.34 44.39
CA ASP A 1153 -6.91 -13.27 45.46
C ASP A 1153 -5.47 -13.05 45.98
N SER A 1154 -5.10 -13.69 47.10
CA SER A 1154 -3.74 -13.60 47.64
C SER A 1154 -2.68 -14.10 46.66
N GLU A 1155 -2.97 -15.15 45.88
CA GLU A 1155 -2.07 -15.60 44.82
C GLU A 1155 -1.97 -14.57 43.68
N GLY A 1156 -3.08 -13.97 43.24
CA GLY A 1156 -3.08 -12.90 42.25
C GLY A 1156 -2.29 -11.67 42.71
N LYS A 1157 -2.46 -11.25 43.98
CA LYS A 1157 -1.67 -10.17 44.60
C LYS A 1157 -0.16 -10.50 44.56
N ALA A 1158 0.24 -11.69 45.01
CA ALA A 1158 1.64 -12.12 44.98
C ALA A 1158 2.23 -12.18 43.57
N ARG A 1159 1.45 -12.62 42.57
CA ARG A 1159 1.86 -12.61 41.16
C ARG A 1159 1.99 -11.21 40.58
N VAL A 1160 1.17 -10.24 41.02
CA VAL A 1160 1.40 -8.82 40.69
C VAL A 1160 2.71 -8.33 41.29
N VAL A 1161 3.00 -8.61 42.57
CA VAL A 1161 4.28 -8.23 43.21
C VAL A 1161 5.46 -8.79 42.40
N ALA A 1162 5.38 -10.05 41.96
CA ALA A 1162 6.41 -10.70 41.16
C ALA A 1162 6.64 -10.03 39.79
N VAL A 1163 5.59 -9.58 39.10
CA VAL A 1163 5.75 -8.77 37.88
C VAL A 1163 6.41 -7.44 38.19
N LEU A 1164 5.92 -6.71 39.21
CA LEU A 1164 6.43 -5.38 39.53
C LEU A 1164 7.90 -5.40 39.97
N LYS A 1165 8.35 -6.42 40.71
CA LYS A 1165 9.77 -6.62 41.06
C LYS A 1165 10.66 -6.98 39.85
N GLY A 1166 10.07 -7.30 38.69
CA GLY A 1166 10.79 -7.53 37.43
C GLY A 1166 10.74 -6.36 36.43
N LEU A 1167 10.10 -5.23 36.75
CA LEU A 1167 10.02 -4.07 35.86
C LEU A 1167 11.26 -3.15 35.98
N PRO A 1168 11.63 -2.40 34.91
CA PRO A 1168 12.83 -1.57 34.89
C PRO A 1168 12.71 -0.22 35.63
N GLN A 1169 11.51 0.16 36.09
CA GLN A 1169 11.27 1.43 36.79
C GLN A 1169 11.96 1.47 38.17
N ARG A 1170 12.49 2.63 38.52
CA ARG A 1170 13.20 2.88 39.80
C ARG A 1170 12.25 3.20 40.96
N THR A 1171 11.03 3.60 40.63
CA THR A 1171 9.94 3.79 41.60
C THR A 1171 8.63 3.27 41.03
N ILE A 1172 7.94 2.43 41.78
CA ILE A 1172 6.59 1.95 41.46
C ILE A 1172 5.68 2.32 42.63
N LEU A 1173 4.69 3.19 42.38
CA LEU A 1173 3.73 3.65 43.39
C LEU A 1173 2.40 2.92 43.21
N LEU A 1174 2.01 2.14 44.22
CA LEU A 1174 0.88 1.21 44.16
C LEU A 1174 -0.21 1.60 45.16
N VAL A 1175 -1.33 2.17 44.71
CA VAL A 1175 -2.42 2.60 45.61
C VAL A 1175 -3.22 1.39 46.08
N SER A 1176 -3.43 1.29 47.40
CA SER A 1176 -4.21 0.22 48.04
C SER A 1176 -5.31 0.76 48.96
N GLN A 1177 -6.39 0.01 49.12
CA GLN A 1177 -7.55 0.41 49.94
C GLN A 1177 -7.45 0.04 51.42
N THR A 1178 -6.60 -0.90 51.84
CA THR A 1178 -6.51 -1.31 53.26
C THR A 1178 -5.10 -1.71 53.68
N HIS A 1179 -4.84 -1.55 54.98
CA HIS A 1179 -3.56 -1.88 55.62
C HIS A 1179 -3.32 -3.39 55.86
N GLY A 1180 -4.34 -4.25 55.72
CA GLY A 1180 -4.31 -5.61 56.31
C GLY A 1180 -3.93 -6.80 55.41
N ASP A 1181 -4.07 -6.72 54.09
CA ASP A 1181 -3.85 -7.88 53.18
C ASP A 1181 -2.79 -7.62 52.09
N VAL A 1182 -2.21 -6.42 52.08
CA VAL A 1182 -1.40 -5.92 50.95
C VAL A 1182 -0.11 -5.30 51.47
N ALA A 1183 -0.19 -4.44 52.48
CA ALA A 1183 0.98 -3.81 53.08
C ALA A 1183 2.01 -4.82 53.61
N ASP A 1184 1.59 -6.05 53.94
CA ASP A 1184 2.49 -7.11 54.41
C ASP A 1184 3.27 -7.83 53.31
N ALA A 1185 2.82 -7.69 52.05
CA ALA A 1185 3.44 -8.31 50.87
C ALA A 1185 4.36 -7.35 50.07
N PHE A 1186 4.53 -6.12 50.56
CA PHE A 1186 5.44 -5.13 50.02
C PHE A 1186 6.26 -4.52 51.16
N ASP A 1187 7.53 -4.29 50.91
CA ASP A 1187 8.50 -4.06 51.97
C ASP A 1187 8.37 -2.62 52.53
N LEU A 1188 7.88 -1.69 51.70
CA LEU A 1188 7.91 -0.24 51.94
C LEU A 1188 6.51 0.41 51.72
N VAL A 1189 6.06 1.26 52.65
CA VAL A 1189 4.67 1.78 52.68
C VAL A 1189 4.61 3.28 53.00
N ASP A 1190 3.95 4.05 52.14
CA ASP A 1190 3.57 5.44 52.40
C ASP A 1190 2.09 5.51 52.83
N VAL A 1191 1.77 6.34 53.83
CA VAL A 1191 0.41 6.46 54.36
C VAL A 1191 -0.08 7.90 54.27
N VAL A 1192 -1.12 8.12 53.46
CA VAL A 1192 -1.81 9.41 53.40
C VAL A 1192 -2.84 9.50 54.52
N LEU A 1193 -2.56 10.34 55.52
CA LEU A 1193 -3.40 10.57 56.68
C LEU A 1193 -4.21 11.85 56.50
N LYS A 1194 -5.54 11.74 56.47
CA LYS A 1194 -6.44 12.90 56.50
C LYS A 1194 -6.97 13.14 57.91
N GLU A 1195 -6.73 14.34 58.45
CA GLU A 1195 -7.10 14.74 59.81
C GLU A 1195 -7.39 16.26 59.86
N ASN A 1196 -8.46 16.67 60.54
CA ASN A 1196 -8.98 18.04 60.60
C ASN A 1196 -9.30 18.66 59.22
N ASP A 1197 -9.66 17.81 58.26
CA ASP A 1197 -9.84 18.17 56.85
C ASP A 1197 -8.60 18.88 56.26
N THR A 1198 -7.44 18.24 56.43
CA THR A 1198 -6.25 18.33 55.59
C THR A 1198 -5.54 16.97 55.56
N ALA A 1199 -4.81 16.65 54.48
CA ALA A 1199 -4.00 15.46 54.35
C ALA A 1199 -2.51 15.75 54.63
N ARG A 1200 -1.83 14.79 55.27
CA ARG A 1200 -0.36 14.70 55.41
C ARG A 1200 0.12 13.31 54.96
N ILE A 1201 1.42 13.17 54.74
CA ILE A 1201 2.06 11.89 54.43
C ILE A 1201 2.89 11.47 55.63
N GLU A 1202 2.70 10.24 56.09
CA GLU A 1202 3.66 9.55 56.95
C GLU A 1202 4.27 8.42 56.10
N SER A 1203 5.51 8.62 55.68
CA SER A 1203 6.31 7.59 55.00
C SER A 1203 6.92 6.68 56.05
N PHE A 1204 6.73 5.37 55.87
CA PHE A 1204 7.42 4.34 56.63
C PHE A 1204 8.41 3.66 55.69
N ASP A 1205 9.68 4.06 55.84
CA ASP A 1205 10.82 3.26 55.41
C ASP A 1205 10.94 2.02 56.31
#